data_AF-A0A364LJY9-F1
#
_entry.id   AF-A0A364LJY9-F1
#
_cell.length_a   1.000
_cell.length_b   1.000
_cell.length_c   1.000
_cell.angle_alpha   90.00
_cell.angle_beta   90.00
_cell.angle_gamma   90.00
#
_symmetry.space_group_name_H-M   'P 1'
#
loop_
_entity.id
_entity.type
_entity.pdbx_description
1 polymer ?
#
loop_
_entity_poly.entity_id
_entity_poly.type
_entity_poly.pdbx_seq_one_letter_code
_entity_poly.pdbx_strand_id
1 'polypeptide(L)'
;MKDGGEPAALIHLDIDQETLKERLTAREDSRCDDNQDAIQRRLNFYQQTTLPLISQIKENLGKKAISIHSAEAIRPTSLFIYANLQRIDEVHTVLQKTNEVPAQQPVIDSEIRPVGLSSVLSQLWKTGIEYKSIKSLQENYKTQNLSFSLFNKKMVYLETAAEVRKVLESKSHLGHVYRHFSQAAGLKYEFVATDSGDDRHFVNQQQQVNVWKLIHSAFGQTIKSDRQRIERLIDEHLDRHFFATKTFELDTAFDTFFSSFWSEYLFGNNVSLEAYQHTRHQILSAMKQCFYSNYYKSLDPSGLTSWLYELPVNKELQTAKKAIQEYIGKATSQSMVKRFEADLNYFNEKEQLGLDAKTIAAIVSDCVFDLIFEPDFLENVMYEALAIAVKEHADLRDPLVRARIYEQGLDKGYLFPIRTRILDEDIQLADGTSLAAGTMACLNLKQAGIYHSAGARRCVGQAYTHYFKEHFFNRIEAVDFKIKAVTEPADRQIGNENVPVSPERYLVSWKLKRDEAMRNMSHHAYKGNRFFDVLKLHENAGLNTHMVRQMTLKIQRHIEKNNLAWKDVVIATAEVRGIPIASQVAGQLQLPLYTIRKKGGYKMPDEAVQRENIQKGYGDPDVLELPTDKIKSLAGKTVIFLDDGIASGESAEACIKLLEKPVSEGKKPAVVKMVMALLQHDYVQTSKLSQLPLVKTLFDCRSKAAVVSETNQTSEQTGLIIR
;
A
#
# COMPACT_ATOMS: atom_id res chain seq x y z
N MET A 1 7.43 0.46 -40.44
CA MET A 1 8.14 0.08 -39.20
C MET A 1 9.52 0.73 -39.22
N LYS A 2 9.73 1.85 -38.53
CA LYS A 2 11.09 2.42 -38.36
C LYS A 2 11.44 2.82 -36.92
N ASP A 3 10.49 2.86 -35.97
CA ASP A 3 10.78 3.20 -34.56
C ASP A 3 10.20 2.21 -33.52
N GLY A 4 9.65 1.07 -33.94
CA GLY A 4 9.34 -0.04 -33.03
C GLY A 4 10.55 -0.97 -32.98
N GLY A 5 11.24 -1.05 -31.84
CA GLY A 5 12.45 -1.86 -31.70
C GLY A 5 12.26 -3.29 -32.24
N GLU A 6 13.22 -3.76 -33.03
CA GLU A 6 13.19 -5.12 -33.58
C GLU A 6 13.26 -6.13 -32.43
N PRO A 7 12.33 -7.11 -32.36
CA PRO A 7 12.36 -8.12 -31.32
C PRO A 7 13.62 -8.99 -31.45
N ALA A 8 14.32 -9.26 -30.36
CA ALA A 8 15.54 -10.08 -30.39
C ALA A 8 15.27 -11.55 -30.80
N ALA A 9 14.05 -12.05 -30.60
CA ALA A 9 13.61 -13.39 -30.97
C ALA A 9 12.07 -13.48 -31.05
N LEU A 10 11.56 -14.54 -31.68
CA LEU A 10 10.13 -14.86 -31.76
C LEU A 10 9.88 -16.30 -31.31
N ILE A 11 8.90 -16.52 -30.44
CA ILE A 11 8.33 -17.84 -30.15
C ILE A 11 6.90 -17.87 -30.66
N HIS A 12 6.64 -18.68 -31.69
CA HIS A 12 5.34 -18.87 -32.30
C HIS A 12 4.78 -20.23 -31.89
N LEU A 13 3.73 -20.22 -31.07
CA LEU A 13 2.94 -21.42 -30.79
C LEU A 13 1.95 -21.63 -31.93
N ASP A 14 2.30 -22.51 -32.85
CA ASP A 14 1.50 -22.84 -34.01
C ASP A 14 0.46 -23.90 -33.65
N ILE A 15 -0.79 -23.56 -33.89
CA ILE A 15 -1.96 -24.40 -33.59
C ILE A 15 -2.74 -24.50 -34.88
N ASP A 16 -3.12 -25.70 -35.28
CA ASP A 16 -3.96 -25.87 -36.45
C ASP A 16 -5.34 -25.23 -36.22
N GLN A 17 -5.98 -24.84 -37.32
CA GLN A 17 -7.19 -24.04 -37.28
C GLN A 17 -8.37 -24.78 -36.63
N GLU A 18 -8.48 -26.09 -36.84
CA GLU A 18 -9.56 -26.90 -36.27
C GLU A 18 -9.41 -26.98 -34.75
N THR A 19 -8.21 -27.28 -34.24
CA THR A 19 -7.91 -27.24 -32.81
C THR A 19 -8.16 -25.86 -32.19
N LEU A 20 -7.79 -24.79 -32.90
CA LEU A 20 -8.02 -23.42 -32.43
C LEU A 20 -9.51 -23.09 -32.36
N LYS A 21 -10.29 -23.52 -33.35
CA LYS A 21 -11.76 -23.35 -33.41
C LYS A 21 -12.46 -24.16 -32.32
N GLU A 22 -12.08 -25.40 -32.11
CA GLU A 22 -12.60 -26.26 -31.02
C GLU A 22 -12.32 -25.64 -29.65
N ARG A 23 -11.08 -25.20 -29.40
CA ARG A 23 -10.69 -24.54 -28.13
C ARG A 23 -11.38 -23.21 -27.89
N LEU A 24 -11.76 -22.50 -28.95
CA LEU A 24 -12.52 -21.25 -28.83
C LEU A 24 -14.00 -21.52 -28.59
N THR A 25 -14.53 -22.61 -29.14
CA THR A 25 -15.93 -23.03 -28.96
C THR A 25 -16.17 -23.63 -27.57
N ALA A 26 -15.22 -24.39 -27.01
CA ALA A 26 -15.36 -25.06 -25.71
C ALA A 26 -15.23 -24.13 -24.47
N ARG A 27 -15.22 -22.79 -24.63
CA ARG A 27 -15.01 -21.80 -23.56
C ARG A 27 -16.28 -21.31 -22.86
N GLU A 28 -17.29 -22.18 -22.72
CA GLU A 28 -18.68 -21.78 -22.41
C GLU A 28 -18.90 -20.96 -21.11
N ASP A 29 -17.94 -20.89 -20.17
CA ASP A 29 -18.20 -20.29 -18.83
C ASP A 29 -17.40 -19.01 -18.44
N SER A 30 -16.59 -18.40 -19.33
CA SER A 30 -15.73 -17.26 -18.90
C SER A 30 -15.89 -15.93 -19.64
N ARG A 31 -16.65 -15.87 -20.73
CA ARG A 31 -16.88 -14.66 -21.53
C ARG A 31 -18.25 -14.66 -22.21
N CYS A 32 -19.09 -13.66 -21.97
CA CYS A 32 -20.45 -13.62 -22.51
C CYS A 32 -20.54 -13.22 -24.01
N ASP A 33 -19.41 -13.01 -24.68
CA ASP A 33 -19.30 -12.43 -26.04
C ASP A 33 -18.69 -13.37 -27.11
N ASP A 34 -18.39 -14.63 -26.79
CA ASP A 34 -17.85 -15.61 -27.75
C ASP A 34 -18.98 -16.35 -28.51
N ASN A 35 -19.64 -15.65 -29.44
CA ASN A 35 -20.55 -16.29 -30.41
C ASN A 35 -19.79 -16.81 -31.67
N GLN A 36 -20.39 -17.72 -32.43
CA GLN A 36 -19.75 -18.34 -33.60
C GLN A 36 -19.21 -17.31 -34.61
N ASP A 37 -19.92 -16.21 -34.83
CA ASP A 37 -19.51 -15.12 -35.73
C ASP A 37 -18.29 -14.33 -35.20
N ALA A 38 -18.16 -14.18 -33.89
CA ALA A 38 -17.00 -13.55 -33.25
C ALA A 38 -15.76 -14.45 -33.33
N ILE A 39 -15.93 -15.75 -33.10
CA ILE A 39 -14.86 -16.75 -33.25
C ILE A 39 -14.36 -16.76 -34.69
N GLN A 40 -15.26 -16.80 -35.68
CA GLN A 40 -14.89 -16.79 -37.10
C GLN A 40 -14.15 -15.50 -37.49
N ARG A 41 -14.60 -14.33 -37.03
CA ARG A 41 -13.91 -13.06 -37.29
C ARG A 41 -12.50 -13.02 -36.71
N ARG A 42 -12.28 -13.59 -35.52
CA ARG A 42 -10.94 -13.68 -34.91
C ARG A 42 -10.03 -14.63 -35.69
N LEU A 43 -10.54 -15.77 -36.12
CA LEU A 43 -9.80 -16.71 -36.98
C LEU A 43 -9.42 -16.04 -38.31
N ASN A 44 -10.34 -15.33 -38.95
CA ASN A 44 -10.08 -14.61 -40.20
C ASN A 44 -9.02 -13.51 -40.01
N PHE A 45 -9.08 -12.73 -38.92
CA PHE A 45 -8.09 -11.70 -38.63
C PHE A 45 -6.70 -12.31 -38.36
N TYR A 46 -6.64 -13.40 -37.60
CA TYR A 46 -5.39 -14.11 -37.37
C TYR A 46 -4.77 -14.57 -38.70
N GLN A 47 -5.57 -15.08 -39.63
CA GLN A 47 -5.10 -15.53 -40.95
C GLN A 47 -4.67 -14.38 -41.87
N GLN A 48 -5.48 -13.33 -41.97
CA GLN A 48 -5.27 -12.27 -42.95
C GLN A 48 -4.24 -11.24 -42.49
N THR A 49 -4.05 -11.10 -41.18
CA THR A 49 -3.22 -10.03 -40.61
C THR A 49 -2.08 -10.59 -39.77
N THR A 50 -2.38 -11.47 -38.82
CA THR A 50 -1.38 -11.92 -37.84
C THR A 50 -0.38 -12.92 -38.44
N LEU A 51 -0.83 -13.89 -39.23
CA LEU A 51 0.06 -14.86 -39.89
C LEU A 51 1.04 -14.21 -40.86
N PRO A 52 0.64 -13.30 -41.77
CA PRO A 52 1.59 -12.60 -42.64
C PRO A 52 2.64 -11.80 -41.87
N LEU A 53 2.24 -11.12 -40.80
CA LEU A 53 3.17 -10.39 -39.94
C LEU A 53 4.14 -11.34 -39.23
N ILE A 54 3.65 -12.44 -38.69
CA ILE A 54 4.48 -13.48 -38.07
C ILE A 54 5.46 -14.07 -39.09
N SER A 55 5.03 -14.34 -40.32
CA SER A 55 5.89 -14.83 -41.39
C SER A 55 6.98 -13.82 -41.75
N GLN A 56 6.65 -12.53 -41.83
CA GLN A 56 7.63 -11.46 -42.06
C GLN A 56 8.65 -11.36 -40.91
N ILE A 57 8.18 -11.47 -39.65
CA ILE A 57 9.07 -11.49 -38.48
C ILE A 57 9.95 -12.76 -38.48
N LYS A 58 9.40 -13.91 -38.85
CA LYS A 58 10.16 -15.17 -38.99
C LYS A 58 11.26 -15.06 -40.04
N GLU A 59 10.96 -14.46 -41.18
CA GLU A 59 11.93 -14.23 -42.26
C GLU A 59 13.06 -13.30 -41.80
N ASN A 60 12.71 -12.20 -41.12
CA ASN A 60 13.69 -11.24 -40.61
C ASN A 60 14.58 -11.83 -39.51
N LEU A 61 14.03 -12.67 -38.62
CA LEU A 61 14.75 -13.24 -37.48
C LEU A 61 15.47 -14.56 -37.80
N GLY A 62 15.10 -15.22 -38.90
CA GLY A 62 15.68 -16.50 -39.33
C GLY A 62 15.71 -17.54 -38.20
N LYS A 63 16.92 -17.96 -37.81
CA LYS A 63 17.12 -18.97 -36.74
C LYS A 63 16.70 -18.50 -35.34
N LYS A 64 16.46 -17.20 -35.13
CA LYS A 64 15.94 -16.65 -33.87
C LYS A 64 14.40 -16.70 -33.79
N ALA A 65 13.73 -17.24 -34.80
CA ALA A 65 12.29 -17.50 -34.77
C ALA A 65 12.00 -19.01 -34.55
N ILE A 66 11.37 -19.33 -33.43
CA ILE A 66 11.06 -20.70 -33.00
C ILE A 66 9.57 -20.93 -33.23
N SER A 67 9.21 -21.93 -34.02
CA SER A 67 7.81 -22.35 -34.17
C SER A 67 7.60 -23.69 -33.47
N ILE A 68 6.53 -23.79 -32.69
CA ILE A 68 6.20 -24.97 -31.89
C ILE A 68 4.81 -25.41 -32.28
N HIS A 69 4.66 -26.62 -32.78
CA HIS A 69 3.34 -27.17 -33.10
C HIS A 69 2.70 -27.76 -31.84
N SER A 70 1.45 -27.40 -31.57
CA SER A 70 0.75 -27.80 -30.34
C SER A 70 0.37 -29.28 -30.22
N ALA A 71 0.70 -30.09 -31.23
CA ALA A 71 0.43 -31.54 -31.25
C ALA A 71 1.48 -32.37 -30.50
N GLU A 72 2.61 -31.77 -30.11
CA GLU A 72 3.73 -32.48 -29.47
C GLU A 72 3.59 -32.57 -27.94
N ALA A 73 4.08 -33.67 -27.35
CA ALA A 73 4.08 -33.87 -25.90
C ALA A 73 4.95 -32.81 -25.19
N ILE A 74 4.52 -32.37 -23.99
CA ILE A 74 5.14 -31.26 -23.24
C ILE A 74 6.65 -31.43 -23.07
N ARG A 75 7.13 -32.64 -22.76
CA ARG A 75 8.56 -32.90 -22.48
C ARG A 75 9.46 -32.66 -23.71
N PRO A 76 9.21 -33.28 -24.88
CA PRO A 76 9.96 -32.97 -26.10
C PRO A 76 9.84 -31.50 -26.53
N THR A 77 8.65 -30.89 -26.42
CA THR A 77 8.44 -29.47 -26.72
C THR A 77 9.32 -28.56 -25.83
N SER A 78 9.37 -28.83 -24.52
CA SER A 78 10.20 -28.07 -23.59
C SER A 78 11.70 -28.20 -23.90
N LEU A 79 12.17 -29.40 -24.27
CA LEU A 79 13.57 -29.61 -24.67
C LEU A 79 13.89 -28.89 -25.98
N PHE A 80 12.97 -28.91 -26.96
CA PHE A 80 13.11 -28.21 -28.22
C PHE A 80 13.16 -26.69 -28.02
N ILE A 81 12.26 -26.13 -27.19
CA ILE A 81 12.27 -24.71 -26.83
C ILE A 81 13.58 -24.34 -26.16
N TYR A 82 13.99 -25.12 -25.15
CA TYR A 82 15.23 -24.87 -24.42
C TYR A 82 16.45 -24.88 -25.35
N ALA A 83 16.59 -25.89 -26.21
CA ALA A 83 17.71 -26.00 -27.14
C ALA A 83 17.79 -24.85 -28.16
N ASN A 84 16.64 -24.33 -28.60
CA ASN A 84 16.60 -23.19 -29.52
C ASN A 84 16.79 -21.85 -28.81
N LEU A 85 16.33 -21.70 -27.56
CA LEU A 85 16.57 -20.51 -26.75
C LEU A 85 18.03 -20.31 -26.39
N GLN A 86 18.80 -21.40 -26.23
CA GLN A 86 20.25 -21.37 -26.04
C GLN A 86 21.05 -20.84 -27.25
N ARG A 87 20.38 -20.46 -28.35
CA ARG A 87 21.03 -19.88 -29.54
C ARG A 87 20.86 -18.36 -29.63
N ILE A 88 20.20 -17.75 -28.64
CA ILE A 88 19.91 -16.32 -28.59
C ILE A 88 20.77 -15.71 -27.49
N ASP A 89 21.82 -14.98 -27.87
CA ASP A 89 22.81 -14.44 -26.92
C ASP A 89 22.18 -13.54 -25.85
N GLU A 90 21.15 -12.79 -26.21
CA GLU A 90 20.41 -11.91 -25.30
C GLU A 90 19.62 -12.69 -24.24
N VAL A 91 19.22 -13.93 -24.56
CA VAL A 91 18.57 -14.83 -23.60
C VAL A 91 19.59 -15.35 -22.60
N HIS A 92 20.87 -15.52 -22.96
CA HIS A 92 21.90 -15.87 -21.99
C HIS A 92 22.10 -14.79 -20.94
N THR A 93 21.98 -13.51 -21.26
CA THR A 93 22.08 -12.41 -20.28
C THR A 93 20.91 -12.41 -19.30
N VAL A 94 19.69 -12.72 -19.78
CA VAL A 94 18.50 -12.89 -18.93
C VAL A 94 18.62 -14.15 -18.08
N LEU A 95 18.99 -15.28 -18.69
CA LEU A 95 19.20 -16.56 -18.02
C LEU A 95 20.38 -16.51 -17.06
N GLN A 96 21.42 -15.71 -17.28
CA GLN A 96 22.52 -15.52 -16.33
C GLN A 96 22.08 -14.64 -15.16
N LYS A 97 21.22 -13.64 -15.40
CA LYS A 97 20.56 -12.86 -14.34
C LYS A 97 19.55 -13.67 -13.52
N THR A 98 18.87 -14.64 -14.11
CA THR A 98 17.97 -15.57 -13.40
C THR A 98 18.64 -16.86 -12.93
N ASN A 99 19.86 -17.15 -13.42
CA ASN A 99 20.73 -18.22 -12.92
C ASN A 99 21.62 -17.78 -11.76
N GLU A 100 21.41 -16.58 -11.23
CA GLU A 100 21.25 -16.48 -9.77
C GLU A 100 19.96 -17.22 -9.39
N VAL A 101 19.95 -18.53 -9.65
CA VAL A 101 19.23 -19.48 -8.83
C VAL A 101 19.65 -19.09 -7.42
N PRO A 102 18.75 -18.72 -6.49
CA PRO A 102 19.13 -18.67 -5.10
C PRO A 102 19.71 -20.05 -4.86
N ALA A 103 21.05 -20.12 -4.73
CA ALA A 103 21.78 -21.38 -4.72
C ALA A 103 20.93 -22.29 -3.86
N GLN A 104 20.45 -23.43 -4.40
CA GLN A 104 19.64 -24.39 -3.63
C GLN A 104 20.31 -24.42 -2.28
N GLN A 105 19.67 -23.80 -1.29
CA GLN A 105 20.36 -23.58 -0.03
C GLN A 105 20.76 -25.00 0.34
N PRO A 106 22.06 -25.24 0.66
CA PRO A 106 22.49 -26.57 1.01
C PRO A 106 21.42 -27.13 1.94
N VAL A 107 21.02 -28.39 1.77
CA VAL A 107 20.04 -28.99 2.68
C VAL A 107 20.71 -28.99 4.05
N ILE A 108 20.54 -27.87 4.75
CA ILE A 108 21.11 -27.57 6.04
C ILE A 108 20.17 -28.28 6.98
N ASP A 109 20.75 -29.12 7.80
CA ASP A 109 20.02 -29.94 8.75
C ASP A 109 19.21 -29.04 9.70
N SER A 110 17.96 -29.43 9.97
CA SER A 110 17.10 -28.73 10.93
C SER A 110 17.36 -29.18 12.37
N GLU A 111 18.10 -30.27 12.59
CA GLU A 111 18.46 -30.75 13.92
C GLU A 111 19.40 -29.77 14.64
N ILE A 112 19.18 -29.65 15.96
CA ILE A 112 20.02 -28.78 16.80
C ILE A 112 21.41 -29.39 16.96
N ARG A 113 22.43 -28.74 16.39
CA ARG A 113 23.82 -29.22 16.54
C ARG A 113 24.56 -28.51 17.69
N PRO A 114 25.24 -29.25 18.57
CA PRO A 114 26.13 -28.66 19.56
C PRO A 114 27.38 -28.08 18.89
N VAL A 115 27.69 -26.84 19.23
CA VAL A 115 28.83 -26.06 18.74
C VAL A 115 29.76 -25.77 19.91
N GLY A 116 31.07 -25.93 19.69
CA GLY A 116 32.06 -25.62 20.70
C GLY A 116 32.13 -24.12 21.00
N LEU A 117 32.24 -23.74 22.28
CA LEU A 117 32.32 -22.34 22.71
C LEU A 117 33.48 -21.58 22.04
N SER A 118 34.61 -22.25 21.80
CA SER A 118 35.75 -21.68 21.06
C SER A 118 35.40 -21.30 19.61
N SER A 119 34.52 -22.06 18.95
CA SER A 119 34.04 -21.73 17.61
C SER A 119 33.16 -20.49 17.63
N VAL A 120 32.28 -20.39 18.62
CA VAL A 120 31.43 -19.21 18.84
C VAL A 120 32.30 -17.97 19.02
N LEU A 121 33.19 -17.99 20.00
CA LEU A 121 34.10 -16.88 20.31
C LEU A 121 35.00 -16.52 19.12
N SER A 122 35.52 -17.52 18.40
CA SER A 122 36.34 -17.28 17.20
C SER A 122 35.56 -16.56 16.11
N GLN A 123 34.30 -16.92 15.84
CA GLN A 123 33.53 -16.28 14.76
C GLN A 123 33.11 -14.87 15.14
N LEU A 124 32.80 -14.64 16.42
CA LEU A 124 32.52 -13.32 16.96
C LEU A 124 33.73 -12.39 16.85
N TRP A 125 34.91 -12.89 17.22
CA TRP A 125 36.16 -12.13 17.07
C TRP A 125 36.44 -11.77 15.61
N LYS A 126 36.17 -12.70 14.68
CA LYS A 126 36.42 -12.49 13.24
C LYS A 126 35.47 -11.49 12.60
N THR A 127 34.18 -11.58 12.90
CA THR A 127 33.16 -10.79 12.18
C THR A 127 32.77 -9.52 12.91
N GLY A 128 32.94 -9.47 14.24
CA GLY A 128 32.47 -8.38 15.09
C GLY A 128 30.95 -8.19 15.10
N ILE A 129 30.18 -9.06 14.42
CA ILE A 129 28.74 -8.91 14.19
C ILE A 129 28.06 -10.25 14.50
N GLU A 130 27.07 -10.22 15.38
CA GLU A 130 26.33 -11.41 15.83
C GLU A 130 25.73 -12.20 14.67
N TYR A 131 24.92 -11.57 13.81
CA TYR A 131 24.27 -12.27 12.69
C TYR A 131 25.27 -12.94 11.75
N LYS A 132 26.36 -12.25 11.40
CA LYS A 132 27.43 -12.84 10.57
C LYS A 132 28.12 -14.00 11.26
N SER A 133 28.33 -13.89 12.57
CA SER A 133 28.92 -14.97 13.38
C SER A 133 28.03 -16.20 13.37
N ILE A 134 26.73 -16.03 13.66
CA ILE A 134 25.77 -17.13 13.69
C ILE A 134 25.64 -17.77 12.30
N LYS A 135 25.48 -16.96 11.25
CA LYS A 135 25.41 -17.47 9.87
C LYS A 135 26.66 -18.27 9.48
N SER A 136 27.84 -17.76 9.79
CA SER A 136 29.11 -18.48 9.59
C SER A 136 29.14 -19.80 10.37
N LEU A 137 28.66 -19.83 11.63
CA LEU A 137 28.57 -21.07 12.40
C LEU A 137 27.59 -22.08 11.77
N GLN A 138 26.41 -21.63 11.33
CA GLN A 138 25.42 -22.47 10.66
C GLN A 138 25.97 -23.09 9.38
N GLU A 139 26.67 -22.31 8.56
CA GLU A 139 27.34 -22.78 7.34
C GLU A 139 28.44 -23.81 7.68
N ASN A 140 29.29 -23.53 8.67
CA ASN A 140 30.37 -24.41 9.08
C ASN A 140 29.87 -25.75 9.67
N TYR A 141 28.81 -25.70 10.49
CA TYR A 141 28.25 -26.88 11.16
C TYR A 141 27.12 -27.55 10.35
N LYS A 142 26.74 -26.97 9.20
CA LYS A 142 25.66 -27.44 8.31
C LYS A 142 24.34 -27.66 9.05
N THR A 143 23.98 -26.74 9.94
CA THR A 143 22.69 -26.73 10.66
C THR A 143 22.04 -25.35 10.67
N GLN A 144 20.70 -25.30 10.71
CA GLN A 144 19.94 -24.08 10.94
C GLN A 144 19.86 -23.75 12.44
N ASN A 145 19.89 -24.77 13.29
CA ASN A 145 19.71 -24.64 14.72
C ASN A 145 20.96 -25.09 15.46
N LEU A 146 21.48 -24.26 16.36
CA LEU A 146 22.70 -24.58 17.09
C LEU A 146 22.53 -24.44 18.59
N SER A 147 23.36 -25.17 19.34
CA SER A 147 23.43 -25.04 20.80
C SER A 147 24.86 -24.92 21.27
N PHE A 148 25.08 -24.20 22.36
CA PHE A 148 26.38 -24.11 23.01
C PHE A 148 26.19 -23.86 24.52
N SER A 149 27.25 -24.03 25.29
CA SER A 149 27.24 -23.77 26.72
C SER A 149 28.16 -22.61 27.06
N LEU A 150 27.67 -21.68 27.89
CA LEU A 150 28.42 -20.53 28.38
C LEU A 150 28.13 -20.36 29.88
N PHE A 151 29.17 -20.33 30.71
CA PHE A 151 29.05 -20.26 32.19
C PHE A 151 28.08 -21.28 32.80
N ASN A 152 28.15 -22.54 32.36
CA ASN A 152 27.25 -23.64 32.77
C ASN A 152 25.76 -23.45 32.43
N LYS A 153 25.41 -22.42 31.65
CA LYS A 153 24.06 -22.26 31.08
C LYS A 153 24.05 -22.76 29.65
N LYS A 154 23.00 -23.51 29.30
CA LYS A 154 22.76 -23.94 27.92
C LYS A 154 22.13 -22.79 27.14
N MET A 155 22.65 -22.59 25.94
CA MET A 155 22.15 -21.64 24.97
C MET A 155 21.73 -22.37 23.70
N VAL A 156 20.62 -21.94 23.11
CA VAL A 156 20.16 -22.41 21.81
C VAL A 156 19.86 -21.24 20.90
N TYR A 157 20.17 -21.40 19.62
CA TYR A 157 19.80 -20.48 18.56
C TYR A 157 18.92 -21.23 17.57
N LEU A 158 17.70 -20.74 17.36
CA LEU A 158 16.65 -21.43 16.63
C LEU A 158 16.10 -20.56 15.49
N GLU A 159 16.00 -21.14 14.30
CA GLU A 159 15.49 -20.50 13.08
C GLU A 159 14.37 -21.30 12.40
N THR A 160 14.16 -22.56 12.76
CA THR A 160 13.08 -23.35 12.16
C THR A 160 11.73 -22.99 12.79
N ALA A 161 10.70 -22.91 11.95
CA ALA A 161 9.36 -22.53 12.39
C ALA A 161 8.80 -23.44 13.50
N ALA A 162 9.06 -24.75 13.43
CA ALA A 162 8.59 -25.70 14.42
C ALA A 162 9.20 -25.44 15.81
N GLU A 163 10.51 -25.22 15.88
CA GLU A 163 11.21 -25.03 17.15
C GLU A 163 10.96 -23.67 17.77
N VAL A 164 10.91 -22.63 16.93
CA VAL A 164 10.57 -21.28 17.37
C VAL A 164 9.14 -21.26 17.94
N ARG A 165 8.15 -21.90 17.30
CA ARG A 165 6.78 -21.99 17.85
C ARG A 165 6.77 -22.69 19.20
N LYS A 166 7.51 -23.79 19.33
CA LYS A 166 7.54 -24.57 20.58
C LYS A 166 8.04 -23.76 21.77
N VAL A 167 9.08 -22.95 21.58
CA VAL A 167 9.58 -22.04 22.62
C VAL A 167 8.62 -20.88 22.90
N LEU A 168 7.96 -20.34 21.86
CA LEU A 168 7.01 -19.24 22.03
C LEU A 168 5.71 -19.67 22.73
N GLU A 169 5.31 -20.94 22.59
CA GLU A 169 4.14 -21.52 23.26
C GLU A 169 4.41 -21.95 24.72
N SER A 170 5.68 -22.14 25.10
CA SER A 170 6.05 -22.59 26.44
C SER A 170 6.11 -21.46 27.48
N LYS A 171 6.17 -21.83 28.75
CA LYS A 171 6.47 -20.88 29.83
C LYS A 171 7.94 -20.46 29.77
N SER A 172 8.13 -19.18 29.51
CA SER A 172 9.44 -18.52 29.45
C SER A 172 9.31 -17.02 29.71
N HIS A 173 10.32 -16.40 30.30
CA HIS A 173 10.39 -14.95 30.42
C HIS A 173 11.32 -14.34 29.37
N LEU A 174 11.27 -13.01 29.21
CA LEU A 174 12.15 -12.27 28.29
C LEU A 174 13.62 -12.36 28.74
N GLY A 175 14.52 -12.38 27.77
CA GLY A 175 15.96 -12.34 28.05
C GLY A 175 16.42 -11.01 28.67
N HIS A 176 17.65 -11.03 29.20
CA HIS A 176 18.22 -9.94 30.01
C HIS A 176 18.26 -8.57 29.32
N VAL A 177 18.49 -8.52 28.00
CA VAL A 177 18.58 -7.26 27.25
C VAL A 177 17.29 -6.45 27.34
N TYR A 178 16.15 -7.11 27.13
CA TYR A 178 14.85 -6.44 27.24
C TYR A 178 14.57 -6.05 28.69
N ARG A 179 14.87 -6.94 29.66
CA ARG A 179 14.71 -6.64 31.08
C ARG A 179 15.47 -5.39 31.50
N HIS A 180 16.72 -5.22 31.08
CA HIS A 180 17.50 -4.02 31.39
C HIS A 180 16.96 -2.78 30.67
N PHE A 181 16.48 -2.91 29.43
CA PHE A 181 15.79 -1.81 28.75
C PHE A 181 14.56 -1.33 29.54
N SER A 182 13.73 -2.26 29.99
CA SER A 182 12.55 -1.97 30.81
C SER A 182 12.91 -1.39 32.18
N GLN A 183 13.98 -1.86 32.80
CA GLN A 183 14.52 -1.29 34.04
C GLN A 183 15.05 0.14 33.83
N ALA A 184 15.74 0.41 32.72
CA ALA A 184 16.20 1.74 32.33
C ALA A 184 15.02 2.73 32.20
N ALA A 185 13.92 2.27 31.59
CA ALA A 185 12.67 3.00 31.45
C ALA A 185 11.81 2.98 32.74
N GLY A 186 12.22 2.24 33.78
CA GLY A 186 11.51 2.13 35.05
C GLY A 186 10.12 1.50 34.91
N LEU A 187 9.94 0.58 33.98
CA LEU A 187 8.69 -0.16 33.75
C LEU A 187 8.52 -1.24 34.82
N LYS A 188 7.30 -1.38 35.34
CA LYS A 188 6.90 -2.40 36.32
C LYS A 188 5.83 -3.34 35.78
N TYR A 189 4.98 -2.85 34.87
CA TYR A 189 3.79 -3.54 34.37
C TYR A 189 3.79 -3.62 32.84
N GLU A 190 4.84 -4.18 32.28
CA GLU A 190 5.00 -4.34 30.83
C GLU A 190 4.21 -5.54 30.30
N PHE A 191 3.52 -5.35 29.18
CA PHE A 191 2.70 -6.42 28.60
C PHE A 191 3.55 -7.52 27.93
N VAL A 192 4.82 -7.23 27.63
CA VAL A 192 5.73 -8.19 27.01
C VAL A 192 6.39 -9.13 28.05
N ALA A 193 6.59 -8.67 29.29
CA ALA A 193 7.38 -9.37 30.31
C ALA A 193 6.67 -9.71 31.63
N THR A 194 5.42 -9.26 31.83
CA THR A 194 4.65 -9.69 33.00
C THR A 194 4.50 -11.22 33.00
N ASP A 195 4.82 -11.83 34.15
CA ASP A 195 5.12 -13.25 34.32
C ASP A 195 4.11 -14.21 33.70
N SER A 196 4.64 -15.36 33.28
CA SER A 196 3.97 -16.50 32.62
C SER A 196 3.00 -17.29 33.52
N GLY A 197 2.34 -16.61 34.45
CA GLY A 197 1.30 -17.19 35.29
C GLY A 197 0.18 -17.81 34.47
N ASP A 198 -0.55 -18.74 35.09
CA ASP A 198 -1.69 -19.43 34.48
C ASP A 198 -2.64 -18.44 33.79
N ASP A 199 -2.72 -18.52 32.46
CA ASP A 199 -3.50 -17.62 31.60
C ASP A 199 -5.01 -17.78 31.76
N ARG A 200 -5.43 -18.77 32.56
CA ARG A 200 -6.83 -19.08 32.84
C ARG A 200 -7.43 -18.25 33.97
N HIS A 201 -6.61 -17.73 34.89
CA HIS A 201 -7.11 -17.10 36.12
C HIS A 201 -6.50 -15.70 36.33
N PHE A 202 -7.32 -14.75 36.78
CA PHE A 202 -6.90 -13.38 37.13
C PHE A 202 -6.17 -13.31 38.49
N VAL A 203 -6.19 -14.40 39.25
CA VAL A 203 -5.51 -14.52 40.54
C VAL A 203 -4.73 -15.83 40.52
N ASN A 204 -3.46 -15.78 40.92
CA ASN A 204 -2.60 -16.96 40.97
C ASN A 204 -2.87 -17.81 42.23
N GLN A 205 -2.23 -18.97 42.34
CA GLN A 205 -2.38 -19.88 43.50
C GLN A 205 -1.99 -19.25 44.84
N GLN A 206 -1.25 -18.14 44.82
CA GLN A 206 -0.79 -17.38 46.00
C GLN A 206 -1.68 -16.15 46.30
N GLN A 207 -2.87 -16.06 45.71
CA GLN A 207 -3.79 -14.92 45.86
C GLN A 207 -3.24 -13.59 45.34
N GLN A 208 -2.25 -13.60 44.45
CA GLN A 208 -1.72 -12.41 43.80
C GLN A 208 -2.40 -12.19 42.44
N VAL A 209 -2.63 -10.94 42.09
CA VAL A 209 -3.24 -10.56 40.81
C VAL A 209 -2.33 -10.94 39.65
N ASN A 210 -2.88 -11.67 38.68
CA ASN A 210 -2.25 -11.95 37.40
C ASN A 210 -2.38 -10.70 36.49
N VAL A 211 -1.43 -9.78 36.65
CA VAL A 211 -1.40 -8.52 35.89
C VAL A 211 -1.29 -8.76 34.39
N TRP A 212 -0.56 -9.79 33.96
CA TRP A 212 -0.45 -10.17 32.55
C TRP A 212 -1.84 -10.48 31.94
N LYS A 213 -2.63 -11.32 32.62
CA LYS A 213 -3.97 -11.70 32.19
C LYS A 213 -4.90 -10.48 32.16
N LEU A 214 -4.80 -9.61 33.17
CA LEU A 214 -5.56 -8.37 33.24
C LEU A 214 -5.29 -7.48 32.02
N ILE A 215 -4.01 -7.19 31.74
CA ILE A 215 -3.58 -6.36 30.63
C ILE A 215 -4.07 -6.95 29.28
N HIS A 216 -3.83 -8.24 29.03
CA HIS A 216 -4.19 -8.86 27.75
C HIS A 216 -5.70 -8.97 27.54
N SER A 217 -6.46 -9.17 28.62
CA SER A 217 -7.93 -9.18 28.55
C SER A 217 -8.47 -7.78 28.24
N ALA A 218 -7.93 -6.74 28.90
CA ALA A 218 -8.27 -5.36 28.64
C ALA A 218 -7.91 -4.95 27.20
N PHE A 219 -6.69 -5.21 26.73
CA PHE A 219 -6.31 -4.95 25.33
C PHE A 219 -7.16 -5.70 24.32
N GLY A 220 -7.42 -6.99 24.58
CA GLY A 220 -8.29 -7.81 23.74
C GLY A 220 -9.69 -7.19 23.62
N GLN A 221 -10.23 -6.65 24.70
CA GLN A 221 -11.52 -5.95 24.71
C GLN A 221 -11.45 -4.61 23.96
N THR A 222 -10.43 -3.79 24.23
CA THR A 222 -10.23 -2.48 23.60
C THR A 222 -10.10 -2.61 22.07
N ILE A 223 -9.23 -3.50 21.59
CA ILE A 223 -8.89 -3.61 20.15
C ILE A 223 -10.01 -4.32 19.36
N LYS A 224 -10.74 -5.26 19.96
CA LYS A 224 -11.79 -6.02 19.27
C LYS A 224 -12.89 -5.14 18.68
N SER A 225 -13.15 -3.98 19.29
CA SER A 225 -14.17 -3.02 18.84
C SER A 225 -13.61 -1.88 17.98
N ASP A 226 -12.29 -1.84 17.74
CA ASP A 226 -11.64 -0.66 17.15
C ASP A 226 -11.51 -0.67 15.63
N ARG A 227 -11.96 -1.73 14.93
CA ARG A 227 -11.81 -1.86 13.47
C ARG A 227 -12.26 -0.59 12.71
N GLN A 228 -13.51 -0.17 12.90
CA GLN A 228 -14.06 1.01 12.21
C GLN A 228 -13.30 2.30 12.55
N ARG A 229 -12.79 2.42 13.78
CA ARG A 229 -12.00 3.58 14.21
C ARG A 229 -10.64 3.60 13.51
N ILE A 230 -9.96 2.46 13.45
CA ILE A 230 -8.69 2.29 12.75
C ILE A 230 -8.87 2.62 11.27
N GLU A 231 -9.88 2.03 10.61
CA GLU A 231 -10.18 2.29 9.20
C GLU A 231 -10.45 3.78 8.93
N ARG A 232 -11.29 4.42 9.76
CA ARG A 232 -11.59 5.87 9.66
C ARG A 232 -10.34 6.74 9.81
N LEU A 233 -9.49 6.45 10.79
CA LEU A 233 -8.27 7.22 11.01
C LEU A 233 -7.27 7.01 9.87
N ILE A 234 -7.14 5.80 9.34
CA ILE A 234 -6.30 5.55 8.15
C ILE A 234 -6.76 6.42 6.98
N ASP A 235 -8.07 6.47 6.72
CA ASP A 235 -8.62 7.31 5.66
C ASP A 235 -8.29 8.79 5.87
N GLU A 236 -8.57 9.31 7.07
CA GLU A 236 -8.34 10.70 7.44
C GLU A 236 -6.88 11.12 7.26
N HIS A 237 -5.94 10.30 7.75
CA HIS A 237 -4.52 10.62 7.70
C HIS A 237 -3.91 10.37 6.31
N LEU A 238 -4.38 9.38 5.55
CA LEU A 238 -3.97 9.22 4.15
C LEU A 238 -4.39 10.43 3.31
N ASP A 239 -5.63 10.90 3.46
CA ASP A 239 -6.11 12.08 2.75
C ASP A 239 -5.34 13.36 3.12
N ARG A 240 -4.97 13.48 4.41
CA ARG A 240 -4.20 14.62 4.95
C ARG A 240 -2.73 14.63 4.53
N HIS A 241 -2.11 13.47 4.28
CA HIS A 241 -0.66 13.38 4.08
C HIS A 241 -0.26 12.88 2.67
N PHE A 242 -0.90 11.85 2.15
CA PHE A 242 -0.60 11.30 0.82
C PHE A 242 -1.34 12.04 -0.29
N PHE A 243 -2.64 12.27 -0.09
CA PHE A 243 -3.50 12.85 -1.12
C PHE A 243 -3.65 14.37 -0.99
N ALA A 244 -2.96 14.97 -0.03
CA ALA A 244 -2.95 16.41 0.16
C ALA A 244 -2.26 17.15 -0.99
N THR A 245 -1.18 16.62 -1.54
CA THR A 245 -0.46 17.24 -2.67
C THR A 245 -0.33 16.26 -3.82
N LYS A 246 -0.12 16.76 -5.04
CA LYS A 246 0.02 15.89 -6.22
C LYS A 246 1.34 15.11 -6.22
N THR A 247 2.38 15.70 -5.65
CA THR A 247 3.74 15.16 -5.59
C THR A 247 4.25 15.37 -4.16
N PHE A 248 4.87 14.34 -3.59
CA PHE A 248 5.39 14.34 -2.22
C PHE A 248 6.59 13.40 -2.09
N GLU A 249 7.40 13.59 -1.05
CA GLU A 249 8.46 12.65 -0.65
C GLU A 249 7.82 11.49 0.12
N LEU A 250 8.02 10.27 -0.39
CA LEU A 250 7.30 9.08 0.08
C LEU A 250 7.56 8.79 1.55
N ASP A 251 8.80 8.92 1.98
CA ASP A 251 9.26 8.67 3.35
C ASP A 251 8.71 9.69 4.33
N THR A 252 8.86 10.98 4.04
CA THR A 252 8.35 12.05 4.89
C THR A 252 6.83 11.97 4.99
N ALA A 253 6.14 11.71 3.88
CA ALA A 253 4.69 11.55 3.87
C ALA A 253 4.23 10.31 4.65
N PHE A 254 4.96 9.19 4.54
CA PHE A 254 4.63 7.95 5.25
C PHE A 254 4.84 8.07 6.75
N ASP A 255 5.99 8.60 7.20
CA ASP A 255 6.27 8.81 8.64
C ASP A 255 5.27 9.79 9.25
N THR A 256 4.95 10.89 8.55
CA THR A 256 3.95 11.87 9.00
C THR A 256 2.56 11.24 9.10
N PHE A 257 2.15 10.47 8.08
CA PHE A 257 0.90 9.70 8.09
C PHE A 257 0.84 8.74 9.28
N PHE A 258 1.86 7.92 9.45
CA PHE A 258 1.86 6.86 10.44
C PHE A 258 1.90 7.44 11.85
N SER A 259 2.80 8.40 12.09
CA SER A 259 2.94 9.06 13.40
C SER A 259 1.69 9.84 13.79
N SER A 260 1.05 10.54 12.85
CA SER A 260 -0.18 11.29 13.13
C SER A 260 -1.35 10.36 13.41
N PHE A 261 -1.52 9.30 12.59
CA PHE A 261 -2.50 8.24 12.83
C PHE A 261 -2.33 7.63 14.22
N TRP A 262 -1.11 7.25 14.58
CA TRP A 262 -0.86 6.53 15.83
C TRP A 262 -1.02 7.44 17.05
N SER A 263 -0.53 8.68 16.97
CA SER A 263 -0.73 9.68 18.02
C SER A 263 -2.22 9.94 18.28
N GLU A 264 -3.01 10.13 17.22
CA GLU A 264 -4.45 10.34 17.35
C GLU A 264 -5.18 9.08 17.84
N TYR A 265 -4.77 7.89 17.38
CA TYR A 265 -5.33 6.62 17.87
C TYR A 265 -5.10 6.43 19.37
N LEU A 266 -3.86 6.64 19.84
CA LEU A 266 -3.49 6.46 21.24
C LEU A 266 -4.06 7.55 22.15
N PHE A 267 -3.90 8.82 21.79
CA PHE A 267 -4.14 9.95 22.69
C PHE A 267 -5.26 10.89 22.21
N GLY A 268 -5.65 10.83 20.94
CA GLY A 268 -6.54 11.82 20.32
C GLY A 268 -5.80 13.10 19.93
N ASN A 269 -6.57 14.18 19.70
CA ASN A 269 -6.10 15.32 18.90
C ASN A 269 -5.39 16.42 19.72
N ASN A 270 -5.13 16.15 21.01
CA ASN A 270 -4.52 17.10 21.95
C ASN A 270 -3.00 16.97 22.05
N VAL A 271 -2.42 15.91 21.46
CA VAL A 271 -0.97 15.69 21.40
C VAL A 271 -0.48 16.19 20.05
N SER A 272 0.50 17.09 20.04
CA SER A 272 1.07 17.59 18.79
C SER A 272 1.92 16.51 18.12
N LEU A 273 1.83 16.43 16.79
CA LEU A 273 2.60 15.49 15.99
C LEU A 273 4.11 15.62 16.23
N GLU A 274 4.62 16.85 16.28
CA GLU A 274 6.05 17.13 16.50
C GLU A 274 6.54 16.59 17.85
N ALA A 275 5.75 16.79 18.92
CA ALA A 275 6.11 16.29 20.24
C ALA A 275 6.08 14.75 20.27
N TYR A 276 5.07 14.14 19.65
CA TYR A 276 4.97 12.69 19.54
C TYR A 276 6.16 12.11 18.75
N GLN A 277 6.48 12.66 17.57
CA GLN A 277 7.62 12.25 16.75
C GLN A 277 8.95 12.41 17.49
N HIS A 278 9.13 13.50 18.25
CA HIS A 278 10.33 13.72 19.05
C HIS A 278 10.49 12.63 20.12
N THR A 279 9.44 12.37 20.91
CA THR A 279 9.44 11.33 21.94
C THR A 279 9.71 9.96 21.32
N ARG A 280 9.03 9.63 20.22
CA ARG A 280 9.24 8.38 19.47
C ARG A 280 10.70 8.23 19.02
N HIS A 281 11.30 9.28 18.45
CA HIS A 281 12.71 9.26 18.02
C HIS A 281 13.68 9.04 19.19
N GLN A 282 13.43 9.63 20.36
CA GLN A 282 14.25 9.40 21.55
C GLN A 282 14.22 7.92 21.95
N ILE A 283 13.04 7.32 21.98
CA ILE A 283 12.88 5.91 22.37
C ILE A 283 13.53 5.00 21.31
N LEU A 284 13.33 5.26 20.02
CA LEU A 284 13.97 4.51 18.93
C LEU A 284 15.50 4.62 18.96
N SER A 285 16.05 5.79 19.29
CA SER A 285 17.49 6.00 19.47
C SER A 285 18.02 5.12 20.61
N ALA A 286 17.35 5.14 21.76
CA ALA A 286 17.70 4.30 22.91
C ALA A 286 17.60 2.81 22.59
N MET A 287 16.54 2.37 21.91
CA MET A 287 16.43 0.98 21.42
C MET A 287 17.59 0.62 20.49
N LYS A 288 17.94 1.49 19.55
CA LYS A 288 19.04 1.23 18.62
C LYS A 288 20.35 1.03 19.36
N GLN A 289 20.61 1.85 20.39
CA GLN A 289 21.77 1.69 21.24
C GLN A 289 21.75 0.35 22.00
N CYS A 290 20.62 -0.01 22.63
CA CYS A 290 20.50 -1.23 23.43
C CYS A 290 20.50 -2.52 22.61
N PHE A 291 19.81 -2.54 21.48
CA PHE A 291 19.55 -3.76 20.70
C PHE A 291 20.40 -3.87 19.44
N TYR A 292 20.89 -2.79 18.83
CA TYR A 292 21.60 -2.86 17.54
C TYR A 292 23.07 -2.47 17.61
N SER A 293 23.43 -1.56 18.51
CA SER A 293 24.81 -1.15 18.75
C SER A 293 25.50 -1.94 19.87
N ASN A 294 24.76 -2.79 20.58
CA ASN A 294 25.32 -3.69 21.60
C ASN A 294 25.75 -5.01 20.95
N TYR A 295 27.04 -5.10 20.61
CA TYR A 295 27.65 -6.27 19.96
C TYR A 295 27.70 -7.53 20.83
N TYR A 296 27.50 -7.41 22.15
CA TYR A 296 27.64 -8.51 23.11
C TYR A 296 26.31 -9.01 23.69
N LYS A 297 25.18 -8.40 23.27
CA LYS A 297 23.83 -8.67 23.80
C LYS A 297 23.38 -10.14 23.75
N SER A 298 23.91 -10.90 22.78
CA SER A 298 23.57 -12.31 22.52
C SER A 298 24.42 -13.31 23.28
N LEU A 299 25.46 -12.84 23.96
CA LEU A 299 26.40 -13.65 24.74
C LEU A 299 26.40 -13.21 26.19
N ASP A 300 25.26 -12.70 26.63
CA ASP A 300 25.08 -12.18 27.96
C ASP A 300 24.07 -13.02 28.75
N PRO A 301 24.36 -14.31 29.00
CA PRO A 301 23.47 -15.18 29.77
C PRO A 301 23.43 -14.79 31.26
N SER A 302 24.25 -13.83 31.68
CA SER A 302 24.24 -13.23 33.02
C SER A 302 23.52 -11.88 33.06
N GLY A 303 23.37 -11.20 31.92
CA GLY A 303 22.81 -9.84 31.84
C GLY A 303 23.80 -8.72 32.16
N LEU A 304 25.07 -9.01 32.44
CA LEU A 304 26.06 -8.03 32.85
C LEU A 304 26.34 -6.97 31.78
N THR A 305 26.44 -7.38 30.51
CA THR A 305 26.73 -6.43 29.43
C THR A 305 25.54 -5.52 29.18
N SER A 306 24.33 -6.07 29.13
CA SER A 306 23.10 -5.31 28.91
C SER A 306 22.80 -4.34 30.05
N TRP A 307 23.18 -4.66 31.29
CA TRP A 307 23.13 -3.73 32.43
C TRP A 307 24.03 -2.50 32.24
N LEU A 308 25.25 -2.65 31.72
CA LEU A 308 26.13 -1.50 31.44
C LEU A 308 25.54 -0.54 30.39
N TYR A 309 24.75 -1.07 29.45
CA TYR A 309 24.07 -0.27 28.43
C TYR A 309 22.82 0.44 28.96
N GLU A 310 22.36 0.13 30.17
CA GLU A 310 21.24 0.82 30.83
C GLU A 310 21.61 2.28 31.15
N LEU A 311 22.83 2.51 31.63
CA LEU A 311 23.31 3.80 32.11
C LEU A 311 23.23 4.95 31.09
N PRO A 312 23.70 4.80 29.83
CA PRO A 312 23.62 5.88 28.85
C PRO A 312 22.20 6.20 28.39
N VAL A 313 21.28 5.23 28.37
CA VAL A 313 19.91 5.41 27.84
C VAL A 313 18.88 5.76 28.90
N ASN A 314 19.16 5.51 30.18
CA ASN A 314 18.20 5.69 31.28
C ASN A 314 17.59 7.10 31.28
N LYS A 315 18.41 8.15 31.18
CA LYS A 315 17.93 9.53 31.16
C LYS A 315 16.97 9.79 29.99
N GLU A 316 17.29 9.29 28.80
CA GLU A 316 16.46 9.45 27.60
C GLU A 316 15.12 8.72 27.76
N LEU A 317 15.15 7.47 28.23
CA LEU A 317 13.95 6.65 28.43
C LEU A 317 13.05 7.20 29.54
N GLN A 318 13.61 7.71 30.65
CA GLN A 318 12.84 8.37 31.70
C GLN A 318 12.21 9.68 31.21
N THR A 319 12.91 10.44 30.38
CA THR A 319 12.39 11.67 29.75
C THR A 319 11.21 11.33 28.84
N ALA A 320 11.36 10.32 27.99
CA ALA A 320 10.30 9.85 27.11
C ALA A 320 9.09 9.32 27.90
N LYS A 321 9.32 8.54 28.97
CA LYS A 321 8.25 8.06 29.86
C LYS A 321 7.45 9.20 30.47
N LYS A 322 8.12 10.26 30.93
CA LYS A 322 7.45 11.45 31.47
C LYS A 322 6.61 12.14 30.38
N ALA A 323 7.13 12.29 29.16
CA ALA A 323 6.36 12.87 28.05
C ALA A 323 5.10 12.05 27.75
N ILE A 324 5.20 10.72 27.76
CA ILE A 324 4.05 9.82 27.56
C ILE A 324 3.00 9.99 28.67
N GLN A 325 3.42 10.14 29.93
CA GLN A 325 2.50 10.42 31.03
C GLN A 325 1.76 11.75 30.84
N GLU A 326 2.44 12.78 30.34
CA GLU A 326 1.80 14.05 29.96
C GLU A 326 0.81 13.87 28.80
N TYR A 327 1.11 13.01 27.82
CA TYR A 327 0.19 12.68 26.72
C TYR A 327 -1.05 11.95 27.22
N ILE A 328 -0.89 10.96 28.10
CA ILE A 328 -1.99 10.25 28.77
C ILE A 328 -2.89 11.23 29.52
N GLY A 329 -2.30 12.23 30.19
CA GLY A 329 -3.05 13.28 30.89
C GLY A 329 -3.85 14.20 29.96
N LYS A 330 -3.40 14.39 28.73
CA LYS A 330 -4.09 15.17 27.68
C LYS A 330 -5.05 14.34 26.83
N ALA A 331 -5.07 13.02 27.02
CA ALA A 331 -5.76 12.10 26.13
C ALA A 331 -7.28 12.32 26.16
N THR A 332 -7.91 12.27 25.00
CA THR A 332 -9.36 12.46 24.89
C THR A 332 -10.12 11.24 25.40
N SER A 333 -11.39 11.39 25.81
CA SER A 333 -12.22 10.27 26.28
C SER A 333 -12.40 9.15 25.24
N GLN A 334 -12.25 9.50 23.95
CA GLN A 334 -12.36 8.60 22.81
C GLN A 334 -11.00 8.08 22.33
N SER A 335 -9.92 8.32 23.08
CA SER A 335 -8.58 7.80 22.79
C SER A 335 -8.43 6.33 23.24
N MET A 336 -7.55 5.57 22.60
CA MET A 336 -7.34 4.16 22.94
C MET A 336 -6.87 4.01 24.39
N VAL A 337 -5.99 4.90 24.86
CA VAL A 337 -5.50 4.92 26.25
C VAL A 337 -6.64 5.02 27.26
N LYS A 338 -7.63 5.90 27.03
CA LYS A 338 -8.76 6.05 27.96
C LYS A 338 -9.73 4.88 27.93
N ARG A 339 -9.91 4.25 26.77
CA ARG A 339 -10.68 2.99 26.67
C ARG A 339 -9.97 1.84 27.36
N PHE A 340 -8.66 1.72 27.19
CA PHE A 340 -7.86 0.71 27.86
C PHE A 340 -7.89 0.87 29.39
N GLU A 341 -7.76 2.11 29.89
CA GLU A 341 -7.94 2.43 31.31
C GLU A 341 -9.34 2.02 31.81
N ALA A 342 -10.39 2.28 31.03
CA ALA A 342 -11.75 1.85 31.37
C ALA A 342 -11.91 0.32 31.39
N ASP A 343 -11.34 -0.38 30.42
CA ASP A 343 -11.37 -1.85 30.35
C ASP A 343 -10.59 -2.49 31.51
N LEU A 344 -9.45 -1.91 31.91
CA LEU A 344 -8.71 -2.33 33.11
C LEU A 344 -9.57 -2.18 34.38
N ASN A 345 -10.25 -1.05 34.55
CA ASN A 345 -11.15 -0.84 35.68
C ASN A 345 -12.33 -1.82 35.67
N TYR A 346 -12.91 -2.07 34.49
CA TYR A 346 -13.98 -3.05 34.33
C TYR A 346 -13.56 -4.45 34.80
N PHE A 347 -12.39 -4.93 34.39
CA PHE A 347 -11.89 -6.24 34.85
C PHE A 347 -11.47 -6.22 36.33
N ASN A 348 -10.89 -5.13 36.82
CA ASN A 348 -10.55 -4.97 38.24
C ASN A 348 -11.78 -5.09 39.14
N GLU A 349 -12.89 -4.45 38.76
CA GLU A 349 -14.17 -4.51 39.49
C GLU A 349 -14.84 -5.89 39.34
N LYS A 350 -14.97 -6.37 38.10
CA LYS A 350 -15.66 -7.61 37.78
C LYS A 350 -15.02 -8.83 38.47
N GLU A 351 -13.70 -8.90 38.44
CA GLU A 351 -12.92 -10.01 38.99
C GLU A 351 -12.49 -9.74 40.44
N GLN A 352 -12.92 -8.62 41.04
CA GLN A 352 -12.67 -8.23 42.43
C GLN A 352 -11.18 -8.22 42.81
N LEU A 353 -10.33 -7.66 41.93
CA LEU A 353 -8.87 -7.72 42.07
C LEU A 353 -8.30 -6.73 43.10
N GLY A 354 -9.09 -5.74 43.51
CA GLY A 354 -8.73 -4.81 44.58
C GLY A 354 -7.56 -3.86 44.23
N LEU A 355 -7.26 -3.66 42.95
CA LEU A 355 -6.21 -2.72 42.52
C LEU A 355 -6.68 -1.28 42.72
N ASP A 356 -5.79 -0.44 43.26
CA ASP A 356 -6.07 0.99 43.41
C ASP A 356 -5.88 1.77 42.10
N ALA A 357 -6.44 2.98 42.04
CA ALA A 357 -6.34 3.84 40.85
C ALA A 357 -4.90 4.17 40.47
N LYS A 358 -3.99 4.25 41.45
CA LYS A 358 -2.56 4.51 41.22
C LYS A 358 -1.89 3.35 40.49
N THR A 359 -2.23 2.12 40.85
CA THR A 359 -1.73 0.90 40.21
C THR A 359 -2.27 0.78 38.79
N ILE A 360 -3.57 1.03 38.57
CA ILE A 360 -4.15 1.07 37.23
C ILE A 360 -3.47 2.13 36.35
N ALA A 361 -3.26 3.34 36.88
CA ALA A 361 -2.55 4.39 36.14
C ALA A 361 -1.09 4.02 35.81
N ALA A 362 -0.40 3.31 36.70
CA ALA A 362 0.94 2.79 36.44
C ALA A 362 0.93 1.71 35.36
N ILE A 363 -0.05 0.79 35.37
CA ILE A 363 -0.25 -0.21 34.31
C ILE A 363 -0.47 0.49 32.96
N VAL A 364 -1.37 1.48 32.91
CA VAL A 364 -1.62 2.25 31.68
C VAL A 364 -0.34 2.93 31.20
N SER A 365 0.39 3.61 32.08
CA SER A 365 1.64 4.30 31.72
C SER A 365 2.69 3.36 31.13
N ASP A 366 2.91 2.20 31.74
CA ASP A 366 3.93 1.25 31.31
C ASP A 366 3.51 0.55 30.01
N CYS A 367 2.26 0.13 29.89
CA CYS A 367 1.74 -0.51 28.69
C CYS A 367 1.71 0.45 27.49
N VAL A 368 1.38 1.72 27.69
CA VAL A 368 1.37 2.72 26.60
C VAL A 368 2.78 3.07 26.14
N PHE A 369 3.76 3.03 27.05
CA PHE A 369 5.17 3.13 26.68
C PHE A 369 5.56 2.00 25.70
N ASP A 370 5.20 0.76 26.02
CA ASP A 370 5.47 -0.39 25.15
C ASP A 370 4.71 -0.31 23.80
N LEU A 371 3.48 0.22 23.81
CA LEU A 371 2.67 0.39 22.60
C LEU A 371 3.25 1.41 21.61
N ILE A 372 4.21 2.24 22.01
CA ILE A 372 4.92 3.12 21.07
C ILE A 372 5.87 2.33 20.16
N PHE A 373 6.20 1.07 20.48
CA PHE A 373 7.04 0.20 19.63
C PHE A 373 6.28 -0.62 18.59
N GLU A 374 5.06 -1.03 18.91
CA GLU A 374 4.16 -1.70 17.97
C GLU A 374 4.03 -0.98 16.61
N PRO A 375 3.89 0.36 16.53
CA PRO A 375 3.84 1.10 15.27
C PRO A 375 5.15 1.01 14.49
N ASP A 376 6.32 1.01 15.13
CA ASP A 376 7.61 1.06 14.45
C ASP A 376 7.88 -0.19 13.62
N PHE A 377 7.46 -1.33 14.15
CA PHE A 377 7.48 -2.59 13.42
C PHE A 377 6.58 -2.52 12.19
N LEU A 378 5.32 -2.10 12.37
CA LEU A 378 4.36 -2.07 11.27
C LEU A 378 4.69 -0.99 10.24
N GLU A 379 5.15 0.17 10.68
CA GLU A 379 5.50 1.31 9.83
C GLU A 379 6.61 0.94 8.85
N ASN A 380 7.71 0.38 9.33
CA ASN A 380 8.82 0.00 8.45
C ASN A 380 8.41 -1.08 7.45
N VAL A 381 7.69 -2.10 7.90
CA VAL A 381 7.17 -3.17 7.02
C VAL A 381 6.24 -2.60 5.95
N MET A 382 5.32 -1.72 6.33
CA MET A 382 4.35 -1.13 5.40
C MET A 382 4.98 -0.08 4.48
N TYR A 383 5.97 0.67 4.95
CA TYR A 383 6.77 1.58 4.12
C TYR A 383 7.53 0.79 3.05
N GLU A 384 8.26 -0.27 3.44
CA GLU A 384 9.02 -1.09 2.49
C GLU A 384 8.08 -1.79 1.50
N ALA A 385 6.95 -2.32 1.97
CA ALA A 385 5.91 -2.88 1.10
C ALA A 385 5.40 -1.84 0.08
N LEU A 386 5.13 -0.62 0.53
CA LEU A 386 4.69 0.46 -0.36
C LEU A 386 5.79 0.87 -1.34
N ALA A 387 7.03 1.05 -0.89
CA ALA A 387 8.16 1.40 -1.74
C ALA A 387 8.37 0.39 -2.86
N ILE A 388 8.28 -0.91 -2.53
CA ILE A 388 8.32 -2.00 -3.52
C ILE A 388 7.12 -1.91 -4.47
N ALA A 389 5.90 -1.73 -3.96
CA ALA A 389 4.71 -1.61 -4.80
C ALA A 389 4.84 -0.46 -5.82
N VAL A 390 5.40 0.67 -5.38
CA VAL A 390 5.67 1.84 -6.22
C VAL A 390 6.74 1.53 -7.26
N LYS A 391 7.85 0.88 -6.86
CA LYS A 391 8.97 0.52 -7.75
C LYS A 391 8.57 -0.49 -8.82
N GLU A 392 7.75 -1.48 -8.47
CA GLU A 392 7.32 -2.54 -9.38
C GLU A 392 6.06 -2.20 -10.18
N HIS A 393 5.45 -1.02 -9.96
CA HIS A 393 4.14 -0.69 -10.50
C HIS A 393 3.08 -1.78 -10.19
N ALA A 394 3.13 -2.30 -8.96
CA ALA A 394 2.36 -3.47 -8.55
C ALA A 394 0.85 -3.20 -8.65
N ASP A 395 0.10 -4.13 -9.23
CA ASP A 395 -1.35 -4.06 -9.21
C ASP A 395 -1.90 -4.54 -7.87
N LEU A 396 -1.99 -3.60 -6.92
CA LEU A 396 -2.53 -3.82 -5.58
C LEU A 396 -4.02 -4.21 -5.57
N ARG A 397 -4.66 -4.52 -6.69
CA ARG A 397 -6.01 -5.12 -6.73
C ARG A 397 -5.96 -6.64 -6.66
N ASP A 398 -4.82 -7.23 -7.02
CA ASP A 398 -4.61 -8.68 -6.96
C ASP A 398 -4.17 -9.07 -5.52
N PRO A 399 -4.97 -9.90 -4.80
CA PRO A 399 -4.61 -10.36 -3.47
C PRO A 399 -3.27 -11.10 -3.41
N LEU A 400 -2.89 -11.82 -4.46
CA LEU A 400 -1.60 -12.52 -4.54
C LEU A 400 -0.44 -11.53 -4.64
N VAL A 401 -0.63 -10.45 -5.42
CA VAL A 401 0.35 -9.37 -5.51
C VAL A 401 0.48 -8.66 -4.16
N ARG A 402 -0.63 -8.37 -3.47
CA ARG A 402 -0.59 -7.78 -2.11
C ARG A 402 0.16 -8.66 -1.12
N ALA A 403 -0.15 -9.96 -1.11
CA ALA A 403 0.49 -10.90 -0.21
C ALA A 403 2.01 -10.94 -0.43
N ARG A 404 2.44 -11.05 -1.69
CA ARG A 404 3.86 -11.03 -2.09
C ARG A 404 4.55 -9.72 -1.70
N ILE A 405 3.92 -8.57 -1.99
CA ILE A 405 4.48 -7.25 -1.66
C ILE A 405 4.63 -7.09 -0.14
N TYR A 406 3.62 -7.51 0.63
CA TYR A 406 3.68 -7.47 2.09
C TYR A 406 4.74 -8.41 2.65
N GLU A 407 4.89 -9.61 2.09
CA GLU A 407 5.95 -10.56 2.47
C GLU A 407 7.35 -9.99 2.21
N GLN A 408 7.57 -9.32 1.08
CA GLN A 408 8.83 -8.62 0.82
C GLN A 408 9.02 -7.41 1.74
N GLY A 409 7.94 -6.70 2.09
CA GLY A 409 7.96 -5.66 3.10
C GLY A 409 8.31 -6.20 4.49
N LEU A 410 7.85 -7.40 4.85
CA LEU A 410 8.28 -8.10 6.06
C LEU A 410 9.76 -8.44 5.98
N ASP A 411 10.22 -9.04 4.89
CA ASP A 411 11.63 -9.36 4.74
C ASP A 411 12.52 -8.11 4.89
N LYS A 412 12.16 -7.00 4.25
CA LYS A 412 12.97 -5.77 4.29
C LYS A 412 12.72 -4.88 5.50
N GLY A 413 11.54 -4.91 6.12
CA GLY A 413 11.17 -3.96 7.16
C GLY A 413 11.12 -4.54 8.57
N TYR A 414 11.33 -5.86 8.74
CA TYR A 414 11.21 -6.51 10.05
C TYR A 414 12.31 -6.06 11.02
N LEU A 415 11.94 -5.17 11.93
CA LEU A 415 12.79 -4.76 13.05
C LEU A 415 12.84 -5.85 14.13
N PHE A 416 14.01 -5.99 14.75
CA PHE A 416 14.30 -6.92 15.85
C PHE A 416 13.99 -8.40 15.51
N PRO A 417 14.65 -8.99 14.49
CA PRO A 417 14.41 -10.37 14.09
C PRO A 417 14.69 -11.41 15.18
N ILE A 418 15.68 -11.14 16.04
CA ILE A 418 16.06 -12.05 17.13
C ILE A 418 15.35 -11.66 18.43
N ARG A 419 14.65 -12.62 19.03
CA ARG A 419 14.11 -12.51 20.40
C ARG A 419 14.80 -13.49 21.34
N THR A 420 15.13 -13.04 22.54
CA THR A 420 15.70 -13.89 23.58
C THR A 420 14.65 -14.27 24.61
N ARG A 421 14.62 -15.56 24.98
CA ARG A 421 13.74 -16.13 26.00
C ARG A 421 14.56 -16.97 26.97
N ILE A 422 14.14 -17.02 28.23
CA ILE A 422 14.69 -17.92 29.25
C ILE A 422 13.56 -18.84 29.67
N LEU A 423 13.76 -20.15 29.55
CA LEU A 423 12.72 -21.14 29.84
C LEU A 423 12.43 -21.20 31.35
N ASP A 424 11.15 -21.23 31.71
CA ASP A 424 10.70 -21.42 33.10
C ASP A 424 10.42 -22.89 33.42
N GLU A 425 10.30 -23.72 32.36
CA GLU A 425 9.98 -25.14 32.43
C GLU A 425 10.81 -25.94 31.43
N ASP A 426 10.90 -27.25 31.67
CA ASP A 426 11.49 -28.18 30.71
C ASP A 426 10.57 -28.33 29.50
N ILE A 427 11.15 -28.28 28.29
CA ILE A 427 10.41 -28.46 27.05
C ILE A 427 11.06 -29.51 26.17
N GLN A 428 10.23 -30.20 25.40
CA GLN A 428 10.68 -31.06 24.31
C GLN A 428 10.39 -30.36 22.98
N LEU A 429 11.44 -30.20 22.19
CA LEU A 429 11.43 -29.62 20.86
C LEU A 429 10.90 -30.61 19.81
N ALA A 430 10.57 -30.12 18.62
CA ALA A 430 9.95 -30.92 17.56
C ALA A 430 10.91 -31.97 16.99
N ASP A 431 12.21 -31.68 16.97
CA ASP A 431 13.29 -32.64 16.67
C ASP A 431 13.53 -33.67 17.79
N GLY A 432 12.79 -33.59 18.90
CA GLY A 432 12.91 -34.48 20.06
C GLY A 432 13.94 -34.01 21.10
N THR A 433 14.70 -32.94 20.85
CA THR A 433 15.67 -32.37 21.78
C THR A 433 14.98 -31.89 23.06
N SER A 434 15.52 -32.25 24.22
CA SER A 434 15.05 -31.73 25.51
C SER A 434 15.86 -30.48 25.91
N LEU A 435 15.16 -29.41 26.25
CA LEU A 435 15.72 -28.19 26.82
C LEU A 435 15.21 -28.06 28.26
N ALA A 436 16.14 -27.95 29.20
CA ALA A 436 15.81 -27.77 30.62
C ALA A 436 15.43 -26.33 30.94
N ALA A 437 14.67 -26.14 32.02
CA ALA A 437 14.41 -24.84 32.62
C ALA A 437 15.73 -24.05 32.85
N GLY A 438 15.69 -22.75 32.63
CA GLY A 438 16.86 -21.87 32.67
C GLY A 438 17.71 -21.84 31.39
N THR A 439 17.41 -22.68 30.38
CA THR A 439 18.03 -22.58 29.04
C THR A 439 17.65 -21.24 28.40
N MET A 440 18.64 -20.55 27.84
CA MET A 440 18.41 -19.33 27.07
C MET A 440 18.24 -19.65 25.58
N ALA A 441 17.10 -19.27 25.01
CA ALA A 441 16.78 -19.46 23.60
C ALA A 441 16.81 -18.13 22.84
N CYS A 442 17.64 -18.06 21.81
CA CYS A 442 17.68 -16.99 20.82
C CYS A 442 16.86 -17.42 19.60
N LEU A 443 15.76 -16.72 19.32
CA LEU A 443 14.78 -17.08 18.30
C LEU A 443 14.89 -16.11 17.13
N ASN A 444 15.29 -16.58 15.94
CA ASN A 444 15.23 -15.77 14.73
C ASN A 444 13.82 -15.84 14.12
N LEU A 445 12.97 -14.90 14.51
CA LEU A 445 11.57 -14.82 14.09
C LEU A 445 11.42 -14.60 12.59
N LYS A 446 12.30 -13.79 12.00
CA LYS A 446 12.27 -13.46 10.58
C LYS A 446 12.58 -14.69 9.74
N GLN A 447 13.70 -15.38 10.03
CA GLN A 447 14.08 -16.58 9.30
C GLN A 447 13.07 -17.72 9.48
N ALA A 448 12.43 -17.79 10.66
CA ALA A 448 11.38 -18.76 10.94
C ALA A 448 10.02 -18.42 10.30
N GLY A 449 9.85 -17.22 9.74
CA GLY A 449 8.55 -16.73 9.24
C GLY A 449 7.48 -16.59 10.33
N ILE A 450 7.88 -16.36 11.59
CA ILE A 450 6.97 -16.25 12.74
C ILE A 450 7.05 -14.83 13.30
N TYR A 451 6.31 -13.94 12.67
CA TYR A 451 6.33 -12.51 12.97
C TYR A 451 5.51 -12.13 14.21
N HIS A 452 4.59 -13.00 14.62
CA HIS A 452 3.73 -12.81 15.79
C HIS A 452 3.71 -14.05 16.69
N SER A 453 3.63 -13.83 18.00
CA SER A 453 3.42 -14.91 18.98
C SER A 453 2.02 -15.52 18.85
N ALA A 454 1.89 -16.84 19.06
CA ALA A 454 0.64 -17.60 19.02
C ALA A 454 0.35 -18.30 20.37
N GLY A 455 -0.79 -19.00 20.47
CA GLY A 455 -1.17 -19.76 21.67
C GLY A 455 -1.60 -18.89 22.85
N ALA A 456 -1.31 -19.35 24.08
CA ALA A 456 -1.58 -18.64 25.33
C ALA A 456 -0.98 -17.23 25.36
N ARG A 457 0.03 -16.96 24.52
CA ARG A 457 0.75 -15.67 24.41
C ARG A 457 0.47 -14.94 23.11
N ARG A 458 -0.73 -15.12 22.56
CA ARG A 458 -1.15 -14.46 21.33
C ARG A 458 -0.95 -12.95 21.44
N CYS A 459 -0.20 -12.38 20.51
CA CYS A 459 0.08 -10.94 20.47
C CYS A 459 -1.21 -10.14 20.26
N VAL A 460 -1.47 -9.17 21.13
CA VAL A 460 -2.62 -8.25 21.05
C VAL A 460 -2.59 -7.39 19.77
N GLY A 461 -1.39 -7.11 19.24
CA GLY A 461 -1.17 -6.36 18.01
C GLY A 461 -1.55 -7.07 16.70
N GLN A 462 -1.85 -8.38 16.72
CA GLN A 462 -2.22 -9.12 15.50
C GLN A 462 -3.49 -8.58 14.84
N ALA A 463 -4.52 -8.31 15.64
CA ALA A 463 -5.79 -7.81 15.12
C ALA A 463 -5.63 -6.40 14.53
N TYR A 464 -4.91 -5.52 15.25
CA TYR A 464 -4.56 -4.19 14.77
C TYR A 464 -3.77 -4.25 13.45
N THR A 465 -2.69 -5.05 13.40
CA THR A 465 -1.87 -5.23 12.20
C THR A 465 -2.71 -5.67 11.00
N HIS A 466 -3.61 -6.62 11.22
CA HIS A 466 -4.52 -7.09 10.17
C HIS A 466 -5.45 -5.97 9.67
N TYR A 467 -6.15 -5.28 10.57
CA TYR A 467 -7.06 -4.18 10.20
C TYR A 467 -6.33 -3.06 9.46
N PHE A 468 -5.15 -2.67 9.96
CA PHE A 468 -4.35 -1.62 9.35
C PHE A 468 -3.89 -2.02 7.95
N LYS A 469 -3.23 -3.17 7.81
CA LYS A 469 -2.66 -3.63 6.55
C LYS A 469 -3.73 -3.80 5.46
N GLU A 470 -4.83 -4.48 5.76
CA GLU A 470 -5.90 -4.72 4.79
C GLU A 470 -6.54 -3.40 4.34
N HIS A 471 -6.89 -2.53 5.30
CA HIS A 471 -7.54 -1.26 4.97
C HIS A 471 -6.61 -0.29 4.23
N PHE A 472 -5.34 -0.23 4.64
CA PHE A 472 -4.32 0.57 3.95
C PHE A 472 -4.21 0.18 2.47
N PHE A 473 -4.09 -1.13 2.16
CA PHE A 473 -4.02 -1.58 0.77
C PHE A 473 -5.31 -1.35 -0.01
N ASN A 474 -6.47 -1.59 0.61
CA ASN A 474 -7.77 -1.28 -0.01
C ASN A 474 -7.84 0.21 -0.38
N ARG A 475 -7.37 1.10 0.51
CA ARG A 475 -7.46 2.54 0.29
C ARG A 475 -6.60 3.04 -0.87
N ILE A 476 -5.47 2.36 -1.16
CA ILE A 476 -4.54 2.76 -2.21
C ILE A 476 -4.63 1.93 -3.49
N GLU A 477 -5.48 0.91 -3.57
CA GLU A 477 -5.53 -0.01 -4.71
C GLU A 477 -5.88 0.66 -6.05
N ALA A 478 -6.70 1.72 -5.98
CA ALA A 478 -7.16 2.53 -7.10
C ALA A 478 -6.11 3.58 -7.54
N VAL A 479 -5.01 3.71 -6.80
CA VAL A 479 -3.98 4.72 -7.00
C VAL A 479 -2.82 4.14 -7.80
N ASP A 480 -2.36 4.91 -8.78
CA ASP A 480 -1.13 4.71 -9.53
C ASP A 480 -0.09 5.74 -9.04
N PHE A 481 0.98 5.22 -8.45
CA PHE A 481 2.12 6.00 -8.00
C PHE A 481 3.19 6.03 -9.09
N LYS A 482 3.62 7.23 -9.47
CA LYS A 482 4.70 7.46 -10.43
C LYS A 482 5.89 8.09 -9.73
N ILE A 483 7.02 7.38 -9.75
CA ILE A 483 8.32 7.89 -9.32
C ILE A 483 8.71 9.09 -10.21
N LYS A 484 9.13 10.17 -9.57
CA LYS A 484 9.60 11.42 -10.20
C LYS A 484 11.10 11.59 -10.06
N ALA A 485 11.64 11.22 -8.91
CA ALA A 485 13.06 11.21 -8.63
C ALA A 485 13.35 10.13 -7.59
N VAL A 486 14.58 9.62 -7.63
CA VAL A 486 15.15 8.73 -6.62
C VAL A 486 16.40 9.41 -6.07
N THR A 487 16.53 9.46 -4.74
CA THR A 487 17.76 9.91 -4.07
C THR A 487 18.29 8.82 -3.17
N GLU A 488 19.59 8.84 -2.88
CA GLU A 488 20.24 7.87 -2.00
C GLU A 488 21.03 8.62 -0.91
N PRO A 489 20.36 9.02 0.18
CA PRO A 489 21.00 9.79 1.25
C PRO A 489 22.16 9.02 1.89
N ALA A 490 23.28 9.72 2.13
CA ALA A 490 24.51 9.11 2.67
C ALA A 490 24.30 8.47 4.05
N ASP A 491 23.43 9.03 4.88
CA ASP A 491 23.04 8.51 6.19
C ASP A 491 22.30 7.16 6.11
N ARG A 492 21.69 6.84 4.96
CA ARG A 492 21.05 5.54 4.68
C ARG A 492 21.95 4.54 3.99
N GLN A 493 23.06 4.99 3.42
CA GLN A 493 24.06 4.12 2.80
C GLN A 493 24.96 3.43 3.83
N ILE A 494 25.09 4.03 5.03
CA ILE A 494 25.74 3.41 6.18
C ILE A 494 24.75 2.44 6.84
N GLY A 495 24.36 1.41 6.09
CA GLY A 495 23.48 0.36 6.59
C GLY A 495 24.13 -0.37 7.76
N ASN A 496 23.39 -0.55 8.85
CA ASN A 496 23.71 -1.58 9.84
C ASN A 496 22.88 -2.81 9.45
N GLU A 497 23.52 -3.94 9.15
CA GLU A 497 22.79 -5.19 8.82
C GLU A 497 21.75 -5.60 9.89
N ASN A 498 21.90 -5.09 11.12
CA ASN A 498 20.95 -5.33 12.20
C ASN A 498 19.68 -4.47 12.11
N VAL A 499 19.70 -3.33 11.40
CA VAL A 499 18.54 -2.43 11.21
C VAL A 499 18.34 -2.24 9.71
N PRO A 500 17.36 -2.91 9.10
CA PRO A 500 17.15 -2.73 7.69
C PRO A 500 16.68 -1.30 7.40
N VAL A 501 17.37 -0.64 6.48
CA VAL A 501 17.04 0.70 6.00
C VAL A 501 17.10 0.66 4.48
N SER A 502 16.01 0.98 3.79
CA SER A 502 16.08 1.15 2.34
C SER A 502 16.99 2.34 1.99
N PRO A 503 18.01 2.14 1.13
CA PRO A 503 18.94 3.19 0.75
C PRO A 503 18.28 4.25 -0.13
N GLU A 504 17.21 3.89 -0.84
CA GLU A 504 16.51 4.74 -1.80
C GLU A 504 15.42 5.59 -1.12
N ARG A 505 15.28 6.84 -1.58
CA ARG A 505 14.17 7.75 -1.30
C ARG A 505 13.45 8.10 -2.57
N TYR A 506 12.14 8.23 -2.49
CA TYR A 506 11.30 8.42 -3.67
C TYR A 506 10.53 9.71 -3.58
N LEU A 507 10.74 10.59 -4.55
CA LEU A 507 9.77 11.64 -4.85
C LEU A 507 8.69 11.01 -5.74
N VAL A 508 7.46 10.97 -5.26
CA VAL A 508 6.36 10.26 -5.91
C VAL A 508 5.24 11.23 -6.25
N SER A 509 4.59 11.02 -7.39
CA SER A 509 3.28 11.61 -7.67
C SER A 509 2.22 10.53 -7.78
N TRP A 510 1.05 10.77 -7.21
CA TRP A 510 -0.07 9.82 -7.32
C TRP A 510 -1.06 10.26 -8.38
N LYS A 511 -1.85 9.34 -8.95
CA LYS A 511 -3.08 9.62 -9.72
C LYS A 511 -4.00 8.40 -9.61
N LEU A 512 -5.29 8.57 -9.80
CA LEU A 512 -6.20 7.44 -9.99
C LEU A 512 -5.85 6.67 -11.27
N LYS A 513 -5.94 5.33 -11.20
CA LYS A 513 -5.79 4.44 -12.34
C LYS A 513 -6.86 4.77 -13.39
N ARG A 514 -6.46 4.76 -14.66
CA ARG A 514 -7.34 5.21 -15.77
C ARG A 514 -8.54 4.28 -15.98
N ASP A 515 -8.38 3.00 -15.69
CA ASP A 515 -9.40 1.95 -15.82
C ASP A 515 -10.32 1.84 -14.58
N GLU A 516 -10.06 2.60 -13.51
CA GLU A 516 -10.77 2.44 -12.23
C GLU A 516 -12.28 2.70 -12.35
N ALA A 517 -12.67 3.69 -13.15
CA ALA A 517 -14.07 3.98 -13.36
C ALA A 517 -14.81 2.80 -14.02
N MET A 518 -14.18 2.09 -14.95
CA MET A 518 -14.79 0.96 -15.66
C MET A 518 -15.12 -0.23 -14.76
N ARG A 519 -14.45 -0.33 -13.60
CA ARG A 519 -14.69 -1.39 -12.61
C ARG A 519 -15.88 -1.10 -11.71
N ASN A 520 -16.13 0.19 -11.47
CA ASN A 520 -17.13 0.66 -10.51
C ASN A 520 -18.42 1.12 -11.20
N MET A 521 -18.44 1.26 -12.53
CA MET A 521 -19.64 1.64 -13.28
C MET A 521 -20.38 0.42 -13.82
N SER A 522 -21.68 0.34 -13.53
CA SER A 522 -22.60 -0.49 -14.31
C SER A 522 -22.82 0.14 -15.70
N HIS A 523 -23.31 -0.66 -16.64
CA HIS A 523 -23.71 -0.17 -17.95
C HIS A 523 -25.01 -0.82 -18.40
N HIS A 524 -25.76 -0.11 -19.24
CA HIS A 524 -26.92 -0.67 -19.93
C HIS A 524 -26.77 -0.45 -21.43
N ALA A 525 -27.36 -1.35 -22.23
CA ALA A 525 -27.38 -1.21 -23.67
C ALA A 525 -28.50 -0.23 -24.09
N TYR A 526 -28.18 0.75 -24.93
CA TYR A 526 -29.16 1.68 -25.47
C TYR A 526 -28.82 2.02 -26.93
N LYS A 527 -29.73 1.64 -27.85
CA LYS A 527 -29.58 1.70 -29.32
C LYS A 527 -28.15 1.36 -29.80
N GLY A 528 -27.64 0.21 -29.39
CA GLY A 528 -26.33 -0.32 -29.83
C GLY A 528 -25.12 0.19 -29.06
N ASN A 529 -25.27 1.19 -28.19
CA ASN A 529 -24.19 1.74 -27.37
C ASN A 529 -24.26 1.27 -25.91
N ARG A 530 -23.12 1.19 -25.23
CA ARG A 530 -23.03 0.89 -23.78
C ARG A 530 -23.05 2.19 -23.01
N PHE A 531 -24.13 2.52 -22.31
CA PHE A 531 -24.20 3.72 -21.48
C PHE A 531 -23.76 3.40 -20.04
N PHE A 532 -22.65 3.98 -19.62
CA PHE A 532 -22.13 3.87 -18.25
C PHE A 532 -22.92 4.75 -17.27
N ASP A 533 -23.23 4.17 -16.11
CA ASP A 533 -23.81 4.90 -14.98
C ASP A 533 -22.70 5.56 -14.16
N VAL A 534 -22.38 6.79 -14.53
CA VAL A 534 -21.33 7.60 -13.88
C VAL A 534 -21.65 7.87 -12.40
N LEU A 535 -22.93 7.87 -12.03
CA LEU A 535 -23.33 8.17 -10.65
C LEU A 535 -22.89 7.08 -9.67
N LYS A 536 -22.69 5.84 -10.16
CA LYS A 536 -22.12 4.75 -9.36
C LYS A 536 -20.74 5.07 -8.79
N LEU A 537 -19.95 5.91 -9.47
CA LEU A 537 -18.65 6.33 -8.96
C LEU A 537 -18.75 7.12 -7.64
N HIS A 538 -19.88 7.80 -7.40
CA HIS A 538 -20.11 8.56 -6.18
C HIS A 538 -20.59 7.69 -5.01
N GLU A 539 -21.07 6.47 -5.25
CA GLU A 539 -21.51 5.54 -4.20
C GLU A 539 -20.32 4.95 -3.41
N ASN A 540 -19.16 4.83 -4.05
CA ASN A 540 -17.92 4.45 -3.38
C ASN A 540 -17.28 5.68 -2.73
N ALA A 541 -17.44 5.82 -1.40
CA ALA A 541 -16.96 6.98 -0.65
C ALA A 541 -15.45 7.25 -0.82
N GLY A 542 -14.61 6.21 -0.75
CA GLY A 542 -13.16 6.34 -0.89
C GLY A 542 -12.75 6.77 -2.30
N LEU A 543 -13.34 6.16 -3.34
CA LEU A 543 -13.11 6.57 -4.73
C LEU A 543 -13.61 8.00 -4.97
N ASN A 544 -14.79 8.35 -4.47
CA ASN A 544 -15.36 9.69 -4.59
C ASN A 544 -14.46 10.76 -3.97
N THR A 545 -13.95 10.54 -2.76
CA THR A 545 -12.99 11.45 -2.12
C THR A 545 -11.74 11.65 -2.98
N HIS A 546 -11.16 10.57 -3.53
CA HIS A 546 -10.02 10.66 -4.43
C HIS A 546 -10.33 11.39 -5.74
N MET A 547 -11.50 11.16 -6.33
CA MET A 547 -11.93 11.82 -7.57
C MET A 547 -11.99 13.34 -7.36
N VAL A 548 -12.72 13.77 -6.32
CA VAL A 548 -12.86 15.19 -5.97
C VAL A 548 -11.48 15.78 -5.71
N ARG A 549 -10.66 15.12 -4.86
CA ARG A 549 -9.32 15.62 -4.52
C ARG A 549 -8.42 15.78 -5.73
N GLN A 550 -8.39 14.80 -6.63
CA GLN A 550 -7.56 14.87 -7.83
C GLN A 550 -8.04 15.94 -8.81
N MET A 551 -9.35 16.17 -8.93
CA MET A 551 -9.91 17.27 -9.74
C MET A 551 -9.54 18.63 -9.15
N THR A 552 -9.74 18.82 -7.84
CA THR A 552 -9.34 20.01 -7.07
C THR A 552 -7.87 20.35 -7.32
N LEU A 553 -6.96 19.39 -7.15
CA LEU A 553 -5.52 19.58 -7.36
C LEU A 553 -5.17 19.91 -8.83
N LYS A 554 -5.87 19.31 -9.80
CA LYS A 554 -5.68 19.62 -11.22
C LYS A 554 -6.11 21.05 -11.55
N ILE A 555 -7.21 21.52 -10.97
CA ILE A 555 -7.73 22.88 -11.16
C ILE A 555 -6.82 23.90 -10.49
N GLN A 556 -6.42 23.69 -9.22
CA GLN A 556 -5.45 24.53 -8.52
C GLN A 556 -4.16 24.72 -9.33
N ARG A 557 -3.56 23.60 -9.77
CA ARG A 557 -2.35 23.63 -10.59
C ARG A 557 -2.57 24.37 -11.92
N HIS A 558 -3.75 24.26 -12.53
CA HIS A 558 -4.06 24.99 -13.75
C HIS A 558 -4.16 26.50 -13.49
N ILE A 559 -4.82 26.91 -12.41
CA ILE A 559 -4.94 28.31 -11.98
C ILE A 559 -3.56 28.91 -11.72
N GLU A 560 -2.72 28.24 -10.93
CA GLU A 560 -1.37 28.67 -10.60
C GLU A 560 -0.47 28.75 -11.84
N LYS A 561 -0.42 27.68 -12.65
CA LYS A 561 0.44 27.61 -13.84
C LYS A 561 0.12 28.71 -14.86
N ASN A 562 -1.14 29.11 -14.96
CA ASN A 562 -1.59 30.14 -15.90
C ASN A 562 -1.76 31.52 -15.24
N ASN A 563 -1.34 31.68 -13.98
CA ASN A 563 -1.44 32.92 -13.20
C ASN A 563 -2.86 33.53 -13.21
N LEU A 564 -3.88 32.68 -13.04
CA LEU A 564 -5.28 33.11 -13.02
C LEU A 564 -5.63 33.68 -11.63
N ALA A 565 -6.31 34.83 -11.59
CA ALA A 565 -6.70 35.46 -10.34
C ALA A 565 -7.84 34.68 -9.67
N TRP A 566 -7.59 34.08 -8.50
CA TRP A 566 -8.57 33.27 -7.75
C TRP A 566 -9.94 33.93 -7.57
N LYS A 567 -9.97 35.24 -7.26
CA LYS A 567 -11.22 36.03 -7.09
C LYS A 567 -12.09 36.10 -8.35
N ASP A 568 -11.52 35.79 -9.50
CA ASP A 568 -12.18 35.83 -10.81
C ASP A 568 -12.51 34.44 -11.34
N VAL A 569 -12.13 33.37 -10.65
CA VAL A 569 -12.44 32.00 -11.04
C VAL A 569 -13.82 31.60 -10.52
N VAL A 570 -14.59 30.91 -11.36
CA VAL A 570 -15.87 30.29 -11.02
C VAL A 570 -15.97 28.89 -11.63
N ILE A 571 -16.80 28.03 -11.05
CA ILE A 571 -17.12 26.71 -11.60
C ILE A 571 -18.46 26.79 -12.34
N ALA A 572 -18.55 26.17 -13.51
CA ALA A 572 -19.80 25.98 -14.22
C ALA A 572 -20.01 24.51 -14.59
N THR A 573 -21.25 24.02 -14.60
CA THR A 573 -21.60 22.65 -15.00
C THR A 573 -22.95 22.61 -15.72
N ALA A 574 -23.12 21.63 -16.60
CA ALA A 574 -24.44 21.31 -17.15
C ALA A 574 -25.22 20.40 -16.19
N GLU A 575 -26.56 20.46 -16.26
CA GLU A 575 -27.43 19.53 -15.55
C GLU A 575 -27.55 18.17 -16.27
N VAL A 576 -27.84 17.06 -15.58
CA VAL A 576 -27.91 16.90 -14.11
C VAL A 576 -26.65 16.19 -13.60
N ARG A 577 -26.05 15.31 -14.42
CA ARG A 577 -24.99 14.39 -13.98
C ARG A 577 -23.66 15.06 -13.63
N GLY A 578 -23.37 16.25 -14.18
CA GLY A 578 -22.17 17.01 -13.79
C GLY A 578 -22.28 17.67 -12.41
N ILE A 579 -23.50 17.87 -11.88
CA ILE A 579 -23.74 18.60 -10.63
C ILE A 579 -23.07 17.94 -9.41
N PRO A 580 -23.19 16.62 -9.16
CA PRO A 580 -22.61 15.98 -7.99
C PRO A 580 -21.09 16.19 -7.86
N ILE A 581 -20.33 16.09 -8.95
CA ILE A 581 -18.89 16.29 -8.89
C ILE A 581 -18.52 17.78 -8.84
N ALA A 582 -19.22 18.61 -9.61
CA ALA A 582 -18.95 20.05 -9.66
C ALA A 582 -19.25 20.74 -8.32
N SER A 583 -20.30 20.32 -7.60
CA SER A 583 -20.62 20.86 -6.28
C SER A 583 -19.57 20.52 -5.23
N GLN A 584 -19.09 19.27 -5.22
CA GLN A 584 -18.04 18.83 -4.30
C GLN A 584 -16.72 19.56 -4.57
N VAL A 585 -16.32 19.69 -5.84
CA VAL A 585 -15.10 20.40 -6.24
C VAL A 585 -15.21 21.90 -5.94
N ALA A 586 -16.33 22.54 -6.30
CA ALA A 586 -16.56 23.96 -6.01
C ALA A 586 -16.57 24.23 -4.50
N GLY A 587 -17.16 23.34 -3.70
CA GLY A 587 -17.15 23.41 -2.24
C GLY A 587 -15.73 23.32 -1.66
N GLN A 588 -14.92 22.37 -2.13
CA GLN A 588 -13.52 22.25 -1.69
C GLN A 588 -12.65 23.45 -2.08
N LEU A 589 -12.91 24.05 -3.25
CA LEU A 589 -12.19 25.24 -3.72
C LEU A 589 -12.76 26.56 -3.19
N GLN A 590 -13.91 26.52 -2.48
CA GLN A 590 -14.67 27.69 -2.06
C GLN A 590 -15.00 28.65 -3.22
N LEU A 591 -15.35 28.10 -4.39
CA LEU A 591 -15.67 28.86 -5.60
C LEU A 591 -17.19 28.87 -5.89
N PRO A 592 -17.74 29.95 -6.46
CA PRO A 592 -19.13 29.97 -6.92
C PRO A 592 -19.39 28.89 -7.98
N LEU A 593 -20.57 28.24 -7.87
CA LEU A 593 -21.03 27.24 -8.84
C LEU A 593 -22.22 27.76 -9.66
N TYR A 594 -22.08 27.71 -10.98
CA TYR A 594 -23.11 28.04 -11.95
C TYR A 594 -23.64 26.77 -12.64
N THR A 595 -24.95 26.64 -12.74
CA THR A 595 -25.60 25.50 -13.37
C THR A 595 -26.30 25.93 -14.66
N ILE A 596 -26.00 25.22 -15.76
CA ILE A 596 -26.63 25.38 -17.07
C ILE A 596 -27.68 24.27 -17.20
N ARG A 597 -28.89 24.63 -17.65
CA ARG A 597 -30.01 23.68 -17.71
C ARG A 597 -30.44 23.45 -19.15
N LYS A 598 -31.08 22.32 -19.41
CA LYS A 598 -31.78 22.10 -20.68
C LYS A 598 -33.14 22.79 -20.63
N LYS A 599 -33.62 23.27 -21.78
CA LYS A 599 -34.96 23.80 -21.94
C LYS A 599 -36.00 22.77 -21.48
N GLY A 600 -36.96 23.22 -20.71
CA GLY A 600 -38.11 22.44 -20.28
C GLY A 600 -39.19 23.39 -19.79
N GLY A 601 -40.45 23.11 -20.12
CA GLY A 601 -41.57 24.07 -20.06
C GLY A 601 -41.86 24.74 -18.71
N TYR A 602 -41.18 24.34 -17.62
CA TYR A 602 -41.30 24.94 -16.28
C TYR A 602 -39.95 25.13 -15.56
N LYS A 603 -38.81 24.95 -16.24
CA LYS A 603 -37.49 25.00 -15.57
C LYS A 603 -37.02 26.43 -15.32
N MET A 604 -37.30 27.35 -16.25
CA MET A 604 -36.96 28.76 -16.16
C MET A 604 -38.00 29.61 -16.93
N PRO A 605 -38.26 30.87 -16.52
CA PRO A 605 -39.13 31.78 -17.26
C PRO A 605 -38.53 32.15 -18.62
N ASP A 606 -39.33 32.07 -19.69
CA ASP A 606 -38.87 32.23 -21.08
C ASP A 606 -38.31 33.63 -21.39
N GLU A 607 -38.72 34.64 -20.62
CA GLU A 607 -38.40 36.06 -20.82
C GLU A 607 -37.01 36.46 -20.28
N ALA A 608 -36.37 35.60 -19.47
CA ALA A 608 -35.17 35.95 -18.71
C ALA A 608 -33.97 35.02 -18.96
N VAL A 609 -33.96 34.27 -20.07
CA VAL A 609 -32.93 33.27 -20.38
C VAL A 609 -32.26 33.50 -21.73
N GLN A 610 -30.96 33.24 -21.78
CA GLN A 610 -30.23 33.08 -23.04
C GLN A 610 -30.20 31.60 -23.42
N ARG A 611 -30.25 31.33 -24.73
CA ARG A 611 -30.36 29.96 -25.27
C ARG A 611 -29.21 29.63 -26.21
N GLU A 612 -28.80 28.37 -26.23
CA GLU A 612 -27.89 27.79 -27.23
C GLU A 612 -28.39 26.42 -27.68
N ASN A 613 -28.32 26.15 -28.98
CA ASN A 613 -28.81 24.89 -29.55
C ASN A 613 -27.71 23.82 -29.51
N ILE A 614 -28.09 22.59 -29.17
CA ILE A 614 -27.24 21.40 -29.24
C ILE A 614 -27.72 20.54 -30.41
N GLN A 615 -26.85 20.35 -31.40
CA GLN A 615 -26.96 19.22 -32.31
C GLN A 615 -26.37 18.00 -31.58
N LYS A 616 -27.18 16.98 -31.31
CA LYS A 616 -26.69 15.74 -30.70
C LYS A 616 -26.25 14.78 -31.80
N GLY A 617 -25.14 14.07 -31.59
CA GLY A 617 -24.81 12.88 -32.38
C GLY A 617 -25.84 11.74 -32.27
N TYR A 618 -26.80 11.84 -31.33
CA TYR A 618 -27.87 10.87 -31.13
C TYR A 618 -29.11 11.54 -30.49
N GLY A 619 -30.30 11.37 -31.09
CA GLY A 619 -31.59 11.88 -30.59
C GLY A 619 -31.96 13.29 -31.09
N ASP A 620 -33.08 13.84 -30.59
CA ASP A 620 -33.60 15.14 -31.04
C ASP A 620 -32.70 16.32 -30.58
N PRO A 621 -32.66 17.42 -31.36
CA PRO A 621 -31.97 18.65 -30.96
C PRO A 621 -32.40 19.10 -29.57
N ASP A 622 -31.43 19.48 -28.73
CA ASP A 622 -31.71 20.07 -27.41
C ASP A 622 -31.41 21.57 -27.42
N VAL A 623 -31.95 22.28 -26.44
CA VAL A 623 -31.62 23.68 -26.18
C VAL A 623 -31.11 23.81 -24.75
N LEU A 624 -29.98 24.50 -24.58
CA LEU A 624 -29.43 24.88 -23.27
C LEU A 624 -29.88 26.28 -22.91
N GLU A 625 -30.10 26.52 -21.63
CA GLU A 625 -30.60 27.75 -21.07
C GLU A 625 -29.79 28.17 -19.84
N LEU A 626 -29.52 29.47 -19.74
CA LEU A 626 -28.91 30.12 -18.57
C LEU A 626 -29.56 31.50 -18.37
N PRO A 627 -29.95 31.89 -17.14
CA PRO A 627 -30.54 33.20 -16.90
C PRO A 627 -29.62 34.33 -17.33
N THR A 628 -30.21 35.35 -17.97
CA THR A 628 -29.47 36.53 -18.44
C THR A 628 -28.70 37.21 -17.31
N ASP A 629 -29.26 37.28 -16.10
CA ASP A 629 -28.57 37.88 -14.95
C ASP A 629 -27.39 37.05 -14.43
N LYS A 630 -27.45 35.72 -14.57
CA LYS A 630 -26.28 34.86 -14.29
C LYS A 630 -25.17 35.13 -15.31
N ILE A 631 -25.49 35.28 -16.59
CA ILE A 631 -24.50 35.66 -17.62
C ILE A 631 -23.90 37.03 -17.33
N LYS A 632 -24.72 38.02 -16.92
CA LYS A 632 -24.21 39.34 -16.49
C LYS A 632 -23.23 39.21 -15.32
N SER A 633 -23.52 38.35 -14.35
CA SER A 633 -22.64 38.11 -13.20
C SER A 633 -21.32 37.39 -13.56
N LEU A 634 -21.29 36.67 -14.69
CA LEU A 634 -20.11 35.99 -15.21
C LEU A 634 -19.21 36.90 -16.05
N ALA A 635 -19.66 38.10 -16.44
CA ALA A 635 -18.87 39.00 -17.28
C ALA A 635 -17.49 39.29 -16.65
N GLY A 636 -16.44 39.10 -17.44
CA GLY A 636 -15.04 39.25 -17.01
C GLY A 636 -14.50 38.14 -16.11
N LYS A 637 -15.31 37.13 -15.76
CA LYS A 637 -14.89 35.99 -14.95
C LYS A 637 -14.20 34.92 -15.80
N THR A 638 -13.34 34.17 -15.13
CA THR A 638 -12.69 32.98 -15.65
C THR A 638 -13.48 31.75 -15.23
N VAL A 639 -13.91 30.94 -16.19
CA VAL A 639 -14.74 29.78 -15.94
C VAL A 639 -13.93 28.50 -16.08
N ILE A 640 -14.08 27.61 -15.10
CA ILE A 640 -13.70 26.20 -15.20
C ILE A 640 -14.99 25.40 -15.38
N PHE A 641 -15.16 24.80 -16.56
CA PHE A 641 -16.35 24.02 -16.88
C PHE A 641 -16.16 22.56 -16.47
N LEU A 642 -17.04 22.02 -15.64
CA LEU A 642 -17.01 20.64 -15.15
C LEU A 642 -18.17 19.85 -15.71
N ASP A 643 -17.94 18.57 -16.01
CA ASP A 643 -19.00 17.65 -16.45
C ASP A 643 -18.73 16.19 -16.04
N ASP A 644 -19.76 15.35 -16.11
CA ASP A 644 -19.65 13.92 -15.81
C ASP A 644 -18.89 13.14 -16.88
N GLY A 645 -19.06 13.53 -18.14
CA GLY A 645 -18.40 12.86 -19.25
C GLY A 645 -18.29 13.73 -20.48
N ILE A 646 -17.29 13.42 -21.31
CA ILE A 646 -17.14 14.01 -22.64
C ILE A 646 -17.03 12.90 -23.70
N ALA A 647 -17.96 12.93 -24.68
CA ALA A 647 -17.90 12.15 -25.94
C ALA A 647 -17.51 13.05 -27.12
N SER A 648 -18.50 13.47 -27.91
CA SER A 648 -18.29 14.39 -29.03
C SER A 648 -17.82 15.74 -28.51
N GLY A 649 -18.35 16.19 -27.37
CA GLY A 649 -18.07 17.50 -26.79
C GLY A 649 -19.01 18.61 -27.27
N GLU A 650 -19.98 18.32 -28.13
CA GLU A 650 -20.93 19.31 -28.68
C GLU A 650 -21.75 20.00 -27.58
N SER A 651 -22.23 19.23 -26.59
CA SER A 651 -22.93 19.79 -25.42
C SER A 651 -22.03 20.73 -24.62
N ALA A 652 -20.75 20.38 -24.44
CA ALA A 652 -19.78 21.22 -23.75
C ALA A 652 -19.47 22.49 -24.57
N GLU A 653 -19.37 22.38 -25.90
CA GLU A 653 -19.18 23.52 -26.79
C GLU A 653 -20.36 24.50 -26.71
N ALA A 654 -21.60 23.99 -26.72
CA ALA A 654 -22.79 24.82 -26.57
C ALA A 654 -22.83 25.50 -25.19
N CYS A 655 -22.45 24.80 -24.12
CA CYS A 655 -22.27 25.39 -22.80
C CYS A 655 -21.23 26.52 -22.80
N ILE A 656 -20.07 26.30 -23.43
CA ILE A 656 -19.00 27.31 -23.55
C ILE A 656 -19.53 28.55 -24.29
N LYS A 657 -20.15 28.37 -25.46
CA LYS A 657 -20.74 29.47 -26.23
C LYS A 657 -21.75 30.26 -25.41
N LEU A 658 -22.59 29.58 -24.63
CA LEU A 658 -23.58 30.22 -23.76
C LEU A 658 -22.92 31.01 -22.62
N LEU A 659 -21.86 30.48 -22.01
CA LEU A 659 -21.09 31.13 -20.94
C LEU A 659 -20.32 32.36 -21.45
N GLU A 660 -19.78 32.29 -22.66
CA GLU A 660 -18.98 33.35 -23.28
C GLU A 660 -19.82 34.38 -24.06
N LYS A 661 -21.15 34.33 -23.93
CA LYS A 661 -22.03 35.32 -24.58
C LYS A 661 -21.74 36.75 -24.09
N PRO A 662 -21.66 37.73 -25.01
CA PRO A 662 -21.58 39.13 -24.64
C PRO A 662 -22.90 39.59 -24.01
N VAL A 663 -22.80 40.36 -22.92
CA VAL A 663 -23.98 40.76 -22.11
C VAL A 663 -24.33 42.24 -22.23
N SER A 664 -23.37 43.07 -22.64
CA SER A 664 -23.54 44.50 -22.91
C SER A 664 -22.29 45.04 -23.61
N GLU A 665 -22.45 46.09 -24.41
CA GLU A 665 -21.35 46.79 -25.08
C GLU A 665 -20.31 47.28 -24.05
N GLY A 666 -19.02 46.96 -24.27
CA GLY A 666 -17.91 47.40 -23.41
C GLY A 666 -17.52 46.49 -22.23
N LYS A 667 -18.28 45.44 -21.89
CA LYS A 667 -17.86 44.44 -20.88
C LYS A 667 -17.24 43.22 -21.56
N LYS A 668 -16.08 42.77 -21.07
CA LYS A 668 -15.47 41.52 -21.53
C LYS A 668 -16.39 40.33 -21.17
N PRO A 669 -16.66 39.40 -22.10
CA PRO A 669 -17.42 38.20 -21.76
C PRO A 669 -16.65 37.34 -20.76
N ALA A 670 -17.33 36.38 -20.14
CA ALA A 670 -16.65 35.32 -19.41
C ALA A 670 -15.75 34.54 -20.37
N VAL A 671 -14.71 33.89 -19.85
CA VAL A 671 -13.82 33.05 -20.67
C VAL A 671 -13.65 31.69 -20.01
N VAL A 672 -13.94 30.61 -20.75
CA VAL A 672 -13.69 29.25 -20.29
C VAL A 672 -12.22 28.92 -20.50
N LYS A 673 -11.47 28.72 -19.41
CA LYS A 673 -10.03 28.43 -19.46
C LYS A 673 -9.70 26.94 -19.37
N MET A 674 -10.64 26.14 -18.88
CA MET A 674 -10.47 24.70 -18.73
C MET A 674 -11.83 23.99 -18.78
N VAL A 675 -11.85 22.83 -19.42
CA VAL A 675 -12.93 21.85 -19.32
C VAL A 675 -12.39 20.64 -18.57
N MET A 676 -13.03 20.27 -17.46
CA MET A 676 -12.64 19.13 -16.63
C MET A 676 -13.80 18.12 -16.59
N ALA A 677 -13.63 16.99 -17.27
CA ALA A 677 -14.60 15.90 -17.24
C ALA A 677 -14.12 14.78 -16.30
N LEU A 678 -15.07 14.09 -15.63
CA LEU A 678 -14.73 12.84 -14.94
C LEU A 678 -14.28 11.78 -15.94
N LEU A 679 -15.02 11.60 -17.04
CA LEU A 679 -14.81 10.51 -17.99
C LEU A 679 -14.62 11.03 -19.42
N GLN A 680 -13.68 10.44 -20.15
CA GLN A 680 -13.69 10.49 -21.62
C GLN A 680 -14.30 9.19 -22.13
N HIS A 681 -15.34 9.25 -22.97
CA HIS A 681 -15.97 8.07 -23.55
C HIS A 681 -16.17 8.20 -25.06
N ASP A 682 -16.28 7.08 -25.78
CA ASP A 682 -16.22 7.01 -27.24
C ASP A 682 -17.55 6.60 -27.92
N TYR A 683 -18.69 6.86 -27.28
CA TYR A 683 -20.03 6.51 -27.80
C TYR A 683 -20.34 7.08 -29.20
N VAL A 684 -19.64 8.14 -29.59
CA VAL A 684 -19.77 8.83 -30.88
C VAL A 684 -18.37 9.23 -31.32
N GLN A 685 -18.15 9.32 -32.63
CA GLN A 685 -16.91 9.81 -33.22
C GLN A 685 -16.53 11.17 -32.58
N THR A 686 -15.32 11.26 -32.04
CA THR A 686 -14.85 12.40 -31.25
C THR A 686 -14.72 13.65 -32.12
N SER A 687 -15.35 14.77 -31.73
CA SER A 687 -15.16 16.05 -32.39
C SER A 687 -13.81 16.69 -32.00
N LYS A 688 -13.45 17.81 -32.65
CA LYS A 688 -12.25 18.60 -32.34
C LYS A 688 -12.17 19.04 -30.87
N LEU A 689 -13.29 19.31 -30.19
CA LEU A 689 -13.27 19.86 -28.82
C LEU A 689 -12.64 18.88 -27.82
N SER A 690 -13.01 17.60 -27.89
CA SER A 690 -12.52 16.55 -26.98
C SER A 690 -10.99 16.36 -27.02
N GLN A 691 -10.35 16.83 -28.10
CA GLN A 691 -8.91 16.75 -28.33
C GLN A 691 -8.18 18.05 -27.97
N LEU A 692 -8.90 19.12 -27.63
CA LEU A 692 -8.28 20.40 -27.34
C LEU A 692 -7.45 20.34 -26.04
N PRO A 693 -6.30 21.05 -25.99
CA PRO A 693 -5.48 21.13 -24.78
C PRO A 693 -6.22 21.66 -23.54
N LEU A 694 -7.32 22.38 -23.73
CA LEU A 694 -8.17 22.90 -22.66
C LEU A 694 -8.98 21.80 -21.95
N VAL A 695 -9.23 20.67 -22.60
CA VAL A 695 -9.97 19.53 -22.04
C VAL A 695 -9.02 18.67 -21.23
N LYS A 696 -9.45 18.33 -20.01
CA LYS A 696 -8.77 17.44 -19.09
C LYS A 696 -9.78 16.41 -18.59
N THR A 697 -9.34 15.16 -18.50
CA THR A 697 -10.15 14.07 -17.96
C THR A 697 -9.49 13.46 -16.73
N LEU A 698 -10.30 12.79 -15.92
CA LEU A 698 -9.83 11.95 -14.82
C LEU A 698 -9.61 10.51 -15.29
N PHE A 699 -10.63 9.93 -15.93
CA PHE A 699 -10.64 8.56 -16.44
C PHE A 699 -10.83 8.54 -17.96
N ASP A 700 -10.35 7.46 -18.58
CA ASP A 700 -10.52 7.23 -20.02
C ASP A 700 -11.25 5.89 -20.21
N CYS A 701 -12.49 5.95 -20.68
CA CYS A 701 -13.40 4.83 -20.87
C CYS A 701 -13.64 4.61 -22.36
N ARG A 702 -12.68 3.97 -23.04
CA ARG A 702 -12.78 3.62 -24.46
C ARG A 702 -13.36 2.22 -24.64
N SER A 703 -14.29 2.06 -25.57
CA SER A 703 -14.72 0.75 -26.05
C SER A 703 -13.55 0.06 -26.77
N LYS A 704 -13.41 -1.27 -26.62
CA LYS A 704 -12.32 -2.04 -27.26
C LYS A 704 -12.28 -1.91 -28.79
N ALA A 705 -13.39 -1.52 -29.43
CA ALA A 705 -13.49 -1.35 -30.87
C ALA A 705 -12.69 -0.14 -31.41
N ALA A 706 -12.58 0.95 -30.61
CA ALA A 706 -11.88 2.17 -31.02
C ALA A 706 -10.35 2.08 -30.93
N VAL A 707 -9.81 1.14 -30.15
CA VAL A 707 -8.34 0.94 -30.03
C VAL A 707 -7.74 0.35 -31.31
N VAL A 708 -8.56 -0.33 -32.12
CA VAL A 708 -8.16 -0.98 -33.38
C VAL A 708 -8.12 0.01 -34.56
N SER A 709 -8.82 1.16 -34.49
CA SER A 709 -8.88 2.13 -35.60
C SER A 709 -7.78 3.19 -35.57
N GLU A 710 -7.25 3.57 -34.40
CA GLU A 710 -6.13 4.54 -34.28
C GLU A 710 -4.80 3.98 -34.84
N THR A 711 -4.62 2.66 -34.83
CA THR A 711 -3.43 1.99 -35.38
C THR A 711 -3.41 1.98 -36.92
N ASN A 712 -4.57 2.12 -37.58
CA ASN A 712 -4.65 2.19 -39.04
C ASN A 712 -4.54 3.63 -39.58
N GLN A 713 -5.06 4.64 -38.88
CA GLN A 713 -5.04 6.04 -39.37
C GLN A 713 -3.68 6.75 -39.27
N THR A 714 -2.77 6.30 -38.40
CA THR A 714 -1.41 6.87 -38.32
C THR A 714 -0.49 6.41 -39.46
N SER A 715 -0.91 5.47 -40.30
CA SER A 715 -0.12 4.96 -41.42
C SER A 715 -0.34 5.70 -42.76
N GLU A 716 -1.41 6.49 -42.90
CA GLU A 716 -1.79 7.11 -44.19
C GLU A 716 -1.46 8.61 -44.34
N GLN A 717 -1.01 9.30 -43.28
CA GLN A 717 -0.78 10.76 -43.32
C GLN A 717 0.69 11.22 -43.48
N THR A 718 1.64 10.32 -43.75
CA THR A 718 3.06 10.68 -44.03
C THR A 718 3.50 10.50 -45.48
N GLY A 719 2.55 10.34 -46.40
CA GLY A 719 2.82 9.99 -47.79
C GLY A 719 2.58 11.07 -48.84
N LEU A 720 2.86 12.36 -48.60
CA LEU A 720 2.91 13.37 -49.67
C LEU A 720 3.62 14.66 -49.22
N ILE A 721 4.89 14.79 -49.61
CA ILE A 721 5.63 15.98 -50.09
C ILE A 721 7.10 15.52 -50.25
N ILE A 722 7.46 15.01 -51.44
CA ILE A 722 8.73 15.24 -52.15
C ILE A 722 8.44 15.06 -53.65
N ARG A 723 7.98 16.12 -54.29
CA ARG A 723 8.55 16.72 -55.51
C ARG A 723 7.87 18.07 -55.74
#